data_AF-A0A4Q0T2H4-F1
#
_entry.id   AF-A0A4Q0T2H4-F1
#
_cell.length_a   1.000
_cell.length_b   1.000
_cell.length_c   1.000
_cell.angle_alpha   90.00
_cell.angle_beta   90.00
_cell.angle_gamma   90.00
#
_symmetry.space_group_name_H-M   'P 1'
#
loop_
_entity.id
_entity.type
_entity.pdbx_description
1 polymer ?
#
loop_
_entity_poly.entity_id
_entity_poly.type
_entity_poly.pdbx_seq_one_letter_code
_entity_poly.pdbx_strand_id
1 'polypeptide(L)'
;MGIRSSWKLVPVLALACCSAGWSQESSQTAPTSIRVPAATLAAYVGQYRPTEEPDAIRSITVEGAQLFIEGARLARTELKAESPDHFFSPDSTKVVFSRDAAGKVSSLTMTSTTGRSAGTEVMTRFSDEGAHLNHFRDYVRTEAMVPMRDGAKLHMVILRPSGSETSGEALPFLMTRTPYGVAGNSSWSVNATKPELAASGYIFVFGDIRGRYTSEGQFVMNRPIVAHGTKNDVDETTDTRDTIDWLLKNVPHNSGKVGVLGVSYPGFLAMMAGIDAHPAVKAISPQAPMTNIWMGDDFFHNGAFRETYGFDYVQQLEAQKTDVPVVSKGDTYDFFLQHVNFAGAAQSAGMSNLPTAKAFLSQPSYTKFWQDMAVERHLTKVEVPTLEVGGYWDQEDMWGTQAEYAALKPHDTRGEVFLVLGPWNHGQWNQTTRHLGAIDFGSAAGDTYRATIEAPFFEKYLKGKPGFDLKDVASFRSGSNQWERYDAWPPKSGFKPAKLYLKADKGLSFTAPEGAYDQVAAAYVADPADPVPYRARPIQATYEPGSKWRPWLAEDQRFVTIRKDLASFSTPALDADVTVTGNVVADLFAATTGTDADWIVKLIDVYPDDAPGGMADYQLMIAEEIFRGRYLKSFEHPEPLKPGEPTEFKYSLNGADHTFLKGHKVMVEVQSSWFPLYDRNPQTYVENIMTAPPSAYKAETETIYGSPKYPSHLELNIQQ
;
A
#
# COMPACT_ATOMS: atom_id res chain seq x y z
N MET A 1 -73.40 -21.75 -31.11
CA MET A 1 -74.02 -21.13 -29.92
C MET A 1 -73.08 -21.34 -28.75
N GLY A 2 -72.41 -20.40 -28.10
CA GLY A 2 -72.27 -18.95 -28.21
C GLY A 2 -71.31 -18.52 -27.07
N ILE A 3 -70.49 -17.49 -27.33
CA ILE A 3 -69.97 -16.48 -26.36
C ILE A 3 -69.00 -17.02 -25.29
N ARG A 4 -67.65 -16.89 -25.39
CA ARG A 4 -66.73 -15.71 -25.32
C ARG A 4 -66.89 -14.78 -24.11
N SER A 5 -65.73 -14.35 -23.58
CA SER A 5 -65.49 -13.20 -22.68
C SER A 5 -65.61 -13.49 -21.17
N SER A 6 -64.87 -12.88 -20.25
CA SER A 6 -63.58 -12.15 -20.22
C SER A 6 -63.43 -11.62 -18.80
N TRP A 7 -62.30 -11.82 -18.15
CA TRP A 7 -61.86 -11.06 -16.97
C TRP A 7 -60.39 -10.68 -17.26
N LYS A 8 -60.16 -9.59 -18.01
CA LYS A 8 -59.91 -8.20 -17.60
C LYS A 8 -58.61 -7.98 -16.79
N LEU A 9 -57.57 -7.57 -17.54
CA LEU A 9 -56.48 -6.66 -17.17
C LEU A 9 -57.02 -5.25 -16.87
N VAL A 10 -56.50 -4.58 -15.83
CA VAL A 10 -56.48 -3.10 -15.57
C VAL A 10 -55.28 -2.84 -14.58
N PRO A 11 -54.50 -1.73 -14.66
CA PRO A 11 -53.06 -1.82 -14.88
C PRO A 11 -52.17 -1.20 -13.78
N VAL A 12 -50.87 -1.34 -14.03
CA VAL A 12 -49.72 -0.55 -13.56
C VAL A 12 -50.10 0.88 -13.12
N LEU A 13 -49.89 1.17 -11.85
CA LEU A 13 -49.66 2.53 -11.36
C LEU A 13 -48.18 2.64 -11.00
N ALA A 14 -47.46 3.44 -11.79
CA ALA A 14 -46.12 3.87 -11.47
C ALA A 14 -46.17 4.73 -10.20
N LEU A 15 -45.68 4.19 -9.07
CA LEU A 15 -45.25 5.04 -7.97
C LEU A 15 -43.79 5.42 -8.22
N ALA A 16 -43.61 6.67 -8.64
CA ALA A 16 -42.37 7.39 -8.43
C ALA A 16 -42.10 7.45 -6.93
N CYS A 17 -41.30 6.51 -6.42
CA CYS A 17 -40.66 6.69 -5.12
C CYS A 17 -39.58 7.75 -5.31
N CYS A 18 -39.96 9.01 -5.08
CA CYS A 18 -39.02 10.04 -4.70
C CYS A 18 -38.18 9.49 -3.55
N SER A 19 -36.89 9.26 -3.79
CA SER A 19 -35.90 9.10 -2.76
C SER A 19 -35.83 10.43 -2.00
N ALA A 20 -36.70 10.59 -1.00
CA ALA A 20 -36.50 11.56 0.06
C ALA A 20 -35.19 11.15 0.73
N GLY A 21 -34.11 11.87 0.43
CA GLY A 21 -32.89 11.79 1.19
C GLY A 21 -33.22 12.11 2.63
N TRP A 22 -33.04 11.13 3.52
CA TRP A 22 -32.99 11.40 4.95
C TRP A 22 -31.63 12.03 5.23
N SER A 23 -31.47 13.31 4.89
CA SER A 23 -30.53 14.16 5.60
C SER A 23 -31.18 14.50 6.93
N GLN A 24 -30.83 13.76 7.98
CA GLN A 24 -30.82 14.38 9.30
C GLN A 24 -29.69 15.41 9.29
N GLU A 25 -29.96 16.58 8.72
CA GLU A 25 -29.25 17.78 9.12
C GLU A 25 -29.61 17.97 10.60
N SER A 26 -28.74 17.52 11.49
CA SER A 26 -28.69 18.14 12.81
C SER A 26 -28.39 19.60 12.54
N SER A 27 -29.37 20.47 12.72
CA SER A 27 -29.17 21.91 12.76
C SER A 27 -28.38 22.24 14.03
N GLN A 28 -27.08 21.93 14.02
CA GLN A 28 -26.15 22.63 14.90
C GLN A 28 -26.16 24.07 14.42
N THR A 29 -26.82 24.94 15.19
CA THR A 29 -26.72 26.38 15.01
C THR A 29 -25.24 26.73 15.03
N ALA A 30 -24.73 27.31 13.93
CA ALA A 30 -23.35 27.73 13.84
C ALA A 30 -23.01 28.62 15.05
N PRO A 31 -21.90 28.36 15.77
CA PRO A 31 -21.56 29.11 16.97
C PRO A 31 -21.46 30.60 16.67
N THR A 32 -22.05 31.42 17.54
CA THR A 32 -22.05 32.88 17.39
C THR A 32 -20.65 33.41 17.66
N SER A 33 -20.01 34.01 16.64
CA SER A 33 -18.66 34.55 16.79
C SER A 33 -18.63 35.86 17.59
N ILE A 34 -17.66 36.01 18.47
CA ILE A 34 -17.36 37.27 19.18
C ILE A 34 -16.13 37.96 18.59
N ARG A 35 -15.98 39.26 18.84
CA ARG A 35 -14.77 40.01 18.48
C ARG A 35 -13.76 39.97 19.63
N VAL A 36 -12.56 39.48 19.37
CA VAL A 36 -11.44 39.49 20.32
C VAL A 36 -10.43 40.58 19.91
N PRO A 37 -9.93 41.43 20.83
CA PRO A 37 -8.93 42.45 20.51
C PRO A 37 -7.64 41.83 19.95
N ALA A 38 -7.03 42.47 18.95
CA ALA A 38 -5.80 41.97 18.32
C ALA A 38 -4.65 41.76 19.32
N ALA A 39 -4.52 42.62 20.33
CA ALA A 39 -3.53 42.47 21.41
C ALA A 39 -3.73 41.19 22.23
N THR A 40 -4.98 40.71 22.35
CA THR A 40 -5.31 39.44 23.02
C THR A 40 -5.00 38.25 22.11
N LEU A 41 -5.20 38.40 20.79
CA LEU A 41 -4.91 37.34 19.82
C LEU A 41 -3.42 37.00 19.72
N ALA A 42 -2.54 37.99 19.97
CA ALA A 42 -1.09 37.78 19.97
C ALA A 42 -0.62 36.71 20.97
N ALA A 43 -1.40 36.42 22.02
CA ALA A 43 -1.06 35.39 22.99
C ALA A 43 -1.09 33.95 22.40
N TYR A 44 -1.88 33.74 21.33
CA TYR A 44 -2.06 32.43 20.68
C TYR A 44 -1.06 32.17 19.55
N VAL A 45 -0.40 33.21 19.03
CA VAL A 45 0.61 33.10 17.96
C VAL A 45 1.69 32.12 18.38
N GLY A 46 2.09 31.21 17.51
CA GLY A 46 3.10 30.22 17.83
C GLY A 46 2.97 28.98 16.96
N GLN A 47 3.87 28.02 17.19
CA GLN A 47 3.80 26.71 16.55
C GLN A 47 3.49 25.63 17.57
N TYR A 48 2.65 24.70 17.14
CA TYR A 48 2.08 23.63 17.94
C TYR A 48 2.32 22.30 17.24
N ARG A 49 2.56 21.24 18.01
CA ARG A 49 2.74 19.89 17.48
C ARG A 49 2.18 18.82 18.41
N PRO A 50 1.67 17.71 17.88
CA PRO A 50 1.38 16.52 18.68
C PRO A 50 2.65 15.97 19.33
N THR A 51 2.51 15.31 20.48
CA THR A 51 3.65 14.65 21.15
C THR A 51 4.17 13.47 20.33
N GLU A 52 3.25 12.63 19.85
CA GLU A 52 3.59 11.43 19.07
C GLU A 52 3.97 11.76 17.61
N GLU A 53 3.50 12.87 17.06
CA GLU A 53 3.81 13.27 15.68
C GLU A 53 4.40 14.69 15.65
N PRO A 54 5.63 14.88 16.18
CA PRO A 54 6.23 16.21 16.30
C PRO A 54 6.48 16.90 14.96
N ASP A 55 6.47 16.15 13.86
CA ASP A 55 6.64 16.62 12.49
C ASP A 55 5.33 17.22 11.90
N ALA A 56 4.17 16.90 12.48
CA ALA A 56 2.85 17.36 12.02
C ALA A 56 2.49 18.78 12.53
N ILE A 57 3.37 19.75 12.27
CA ILE A 57 3.28 21.09 12.85
C ILE A 57 2.01 21.84 12.40
N ARG A 58 1.40 22.58 13.34
CA ARG A 58 0.42 23.64 13.09
C ARG A 58 1.00 24.99 13.50
N SER A 59 0.75 26.00 12.69
CA SER A 59 1.15 27.37 12.97
C SER A 59 -0.07 28.25 13.16
N ILE A 60 -0.03 29.06 14.22
CA ILE A 60 -1.01 30.09 14.51
C ILE A 60 -0.40 31.45 14.22
N THR A 61 -1.04 32.22 13.34
CA THR A 61 -0.63 33.57 12.96
C THR A 61 -1.76 34.57 13.16
N VAL A 62 -1.42 35.85 13.29
CA VAL A 62 -2.38 36.95 13.38
C VAL A 62 -2.15 37.91 12.23
N GLU A 63 -3.23 38.32 11.57
CA GLU A 63 -3.21 39.36 10.54
C GLU A 63 -4.36 40.34 10.82
N GLY A 64 -4.02 41.59 11.09
CA GLY A 64 -4.99 42.58 11.55
C GLY A 64 -5.65 42.17 12.87
N ALA A 65 -6.95 41.87 12.83
CA ALA A 65 -7.75 41.42 13.98
C ALA A 65 -8.25 39.97 13.84
N GLN A 66 -7.61 39.19 12.99
CA GLN A 66 -7.99 37.82 12.67
C GLN A 66 -6.89 36.85 13.07
N LEU A 67 -7.29 35.67 13.56
CA LEU A 67 -6.43 34.57 13.92
C LEU A 67 -6.51 33.51 12.82
N PHE A 68 -5.36 32.94 12.44
CA PHE A 68 -5.30 31.92 11.40
C PHE A 68 -4.56 30.70 11.90
N ILE A 69 -5.03 29.53 11.46
CA ILE A 69 -4.32 28.26 11.59
C ILE A 69 -3.91 27.75 10.21
N GLU A 70 -2.70 27.21 10.13
CA GLU A 70 -2.20 26.56 8.92
C GLU A 70 -1.20 25.45 9.26
N GLY A 71 -0.85 24.65 8.25
CA GLY A 71 0.20 23.63 8.32
C GLY A 71 0.76 23.38 6.93
N ALA A 72 1.81 22.56 6.82
CA ALA A 72 2.47 22.28 5.53
C ALA A 72 1.52 21.70 4.46
N ARG A 73 0.42 21.07 4.90
CA ARG A 73 -0.57 20.36 4.07
C ARG A 73 -1.98 20.96 4.15
N LEU A 74 -2.16 22.04 4.92
CA LEU A 74 -3.47 22.57 5.25
C LEU A 74 -3.60 24.00 4.75
N ALA A 75 -4.74 24.28 4.13
CA ALA A 75 -5.10 25.64 3.76
C ALA A 75 -5.09 26.54 5.00
N ARG A 76 -4.54 27.74 4.81
CA ARG A 76 -4.61 28.80 5.82
C ARG A 76 -6.06 29.15 6.08
N THR A 77 -6.51 28.92 7.30
CA THR A 77 -7.92 28.99 7.67
C THR A 77 -8.11 29.99 8.81
N GLU A 78 -9.05 30.91 8.66
CA GLU A 78 -9.42 31.83 9.74
C GLU A 78 -10.11 31.07 10.88
N LEU A 79 -9.66 31.32 12.10
CA LEU A 79 -10.28 30.86 13.33
C LEU A 79 -11.17 31.97 13.90
N LYS A 80 -12.46 31.68 14.04
CA LYS A 80 -13.43 32.60 14.64
C LYS A 80 -13.59 32.29 16.12
N ALA A 81 -13.53 33.32 16.96
CA ALA A 81 -13.68 33.16 18.39
C ALA A 81 -15.15 32.92 18.76
N GLU A 82 -15.41 31.85 19.51
CA GLU A 82 -16.67 31.60 20.22
C GLU A 82 -16.61 32.20 21.65
N SER A 83 -15.44 32.12 22.29
CA SER A 83 -15.10 32.76 23.56
C SER A 83 -13.59 33.03 23.62
N PRO A 84 -13.01 33.67 24.67
CA PRO A 84 -11.60 34.08 24.67
C PRO A 84 -10.61 33.01 24.24
N ASP A 85 -10.71 31.78 24.75
CA ASP A 85 -9.79 30.68 24.43
C ASP A 85 -10.44 29.56 23.58
N HIS A 86 -11.66 29.79 23.07
CA HIS A 86 -12.40 28.82 22.24
C HIS A 86 -12.68 29.40 20.86
N PHE A 87 -12.24 28.69 19.83
CA PHE A 87 -12.36 29.08 18.44
C PHE A 87 -12.97 27.96 17.61
N PHE A 88 -13.37 28.30 16.39
CA PHE A 88 -13.79 27.32 15.40
C PHE A 88 -13.38 27.77 13.99
N SER A 89 -13.12 26.80 13.11
CA SER A 89 -12.90 27.01 11.68
C SER A 89 -14.21 26.90 10.89
N PRO A 90 -14.23 27.28 9.58
CA PRO A 90 -15.44 27.25 8.76
C PRO A 90 -16.10 25.86 8.62
N ASP A 91 -15.33 24.79 8.76
CA ASP A 91 -15.79 23.40 8.78
C ASP A 91 -16.35 22.95 10.16
N SER A 92 -16.47 23.89 11.10
CA SER A 92 -16.92 23.67 12.49
C SER A 92 -15.96 22.85 13.36
N THR A 93 -14.71 22.66 12.94
CA THR A 93 -13.68 22.11 13.84
C THR A 93 -13.44 23.07 15.00
N LYS A 94 -13.58 22.58 16.23
CA LYS A 94 -13.36 23.35 17.46
C LYS A 94 -11.88 23.40 17.79
N VAL A 95 -11.38 24.58 18.16
CA VAL A 95 -9.99 24.80 18.57
C VAL A 95 -10.00 25.45 19.94
N VAL A 96 -9.48 24.75 20.96
CA VAL A 96 -9.45 25.22 22.35
C VAL A 96 -8.01 25.42 22.78
N PHE A 97 -7.64 26.66 23.13
CA PHE A 97 -6.33 26.97 23.66
C PHE A 97 -6.30 26.76 25.17
N SER A 98 -5.24 26.12 25.66
CA SER A 98 -5.02 25.91 27.09
C SER A 98 -3.81 26.70 27.57
N ARG A 99 -3.88 27.18 28.81
CA ARG A 99 -2.85 27.99 29.44
C ARG A 99 -2.17 27.22 30.57
N ASP A 100 -0.89 27.48 30.77
CA ASP A 100 -0.13 26.98 31.92
C ASP A 100 -0.45 27.74 33.22
N ALA A 101 0.20 27.35 34.32
CA ALA A 101 0.03 27.98 35.63
C ALA A 101 0.45 29.47 35.66
N ALA A 102 1.26 29.93 34.70
CA ALA A 102 1.65 31.33 34.54
C ALA A 102 0.69 32.12 33.63
N GLY A 103 -0.35 31.48 33.10
CA GLY A 103 -1.34 32.07 32.20
C GLY A 103 -0.89 32.17 30.74
N LYS A 104 0.26 31.58 30.38
CA LYS A 104 0.76 31.54 29.01
C LYS A 104 0.09 30.41 28.23
N VAL A 105 -0.32 30.67 26.99
CA VAL A 105 -0.87 29.62 26.10
C VAL A 105 0.22 28.58 25.83
N SER A 106 -0.05 27.34 26.25
CA SER A 106 0.92 26.24 26.24
C SER A 106 0.51 25.09 25.33
N SER A 107 -0.77 25.00 24.95
CA SER A 107 -1.28 23.95 24.07
C SER A 107 -2.56 24.38 23.37
N LEU A 108 -2.93 23.64 22.33
CA LEU A 108 -4.23 23.73 21.69
C LEU A 108 -4.81 22.33 21.49
N THR A 109 -6.13 22.23 21.56
CA THR A 109 -6.89 21.01 21.30
C THR A 109 -7.80 21.26 20.11
N MET A 110 -7.69 20.43 19.07
CA MET A 110 -8.58 20.44 17.92
C MET A 110 -9.57 19.29 18.02
N THR A 111 -10.86 19.56 17.91
CA THR A 111 -11.91 18.53 17.87
C THR A 111 -12.75 18.71 16.62
N SER A 112 -12.73 17.70 15.75
CA SER A 112 -13.62 17.62 14.60
C SER A 112 -14.67 16.54 14.83
N THR A 113 -15.92 16.80 14.43
CA THR A 113 -17.03 15.86 14.58
C THR A 113 -17.51 15.27 13.25
N THR A 114 -16.82 15.56 12.14
CA THR A 114 -17.26 15.19 10.79
C THR A 114 -16.14 14.54 9.99
N GLY A 115 -16.50 13.57 9.15
CA GLY A 115 -15.60 12.93 8.18
C GLY A 115 -14.49 12.05 8.79
N ARG A 116 -13.46 11.76 8.00
CA ARG A 116 -12.29 10.95 8.38
C ARG A 116 -11.38 11.64 9.41
N SER A 117 -11.58 12.93 9.66
CA SER A 117 -10.85 13.73 10.66
C SER A 117 -11.55 13.76 12.01
N ALA A 118 -12.67 13.05 12.17
CA ALA A 118 -13.40 13.00 13.43
C ALA A 118 -12.50 12.46 14.55
N GLY A 119 -12.34 13.25 15.61
CA GLY A 119 -11.39 12.95 16.67
C GLY A 119 -10.95 14.20 17.41
N THR A 120 -10.13 13.98 18.43
CA THR A 120 -9.53 15.06 19.23
C THR A 120 -8.01 14.93 19.15
N GLU A 121 -7.36 15.99 18.69
CA GLU A 121 -5.91 16.11 18.62
C GLU A 121 -5.45 17.16 19.63
N VAL A 122 -4.50 16.78 20.50
CA VAL A 122 -3.91 17.69 21.49
C VAL A 122 -2.48 18.00 21.06
N MET A 123 -2.15 19.28 20.98
CA MET A 123 -0.85 19.76 20.53
C MET A 123 -0.23 20.71 21.55
N THR A 124 1.07 20.53 21.78
CA THR A 124 1.85 21.39 22.67
C THR A 124 2.52 22.50 21.87
N ARG A 125 2.58 23.70 22.44
CA ARG A 125 3.30 24.83 21.86
C ARG A 125 4.79 24.62 22.07
N PHE A 126 5.57 24.65 20.98
CA PHE A 126 7.02 24.51 21.04
C PHE A 126 7.77 25.74 20.52
N SER A 127 7.06 26.69 19.88
CA SER A 127 7.60 27.99 19.47
C SER A 127 6.62 29.11 19.82
N ASP A 128 7.17 30.25 20.22
CA ASP A 128 6.39 31.48 20.44
C ASP A 128 6.15 32.27 19.15
N GLU A 129 6.85 31.92 18.08
CA GLU A 129 6.73 32.56 16.76
C GLU A 129 5.79 31.75 15.87
N GLY A 130 4.86 32.45 15.20
CA GLY A 130 4.10 31.86 14.09
C GLY A 130 4.96 31.83 12.83
N ALA A 131 4.72 30.86 11.95
CA ALA A 131 5.34 30.79 10.63
C ALA A 131 4.31 30.52 9.53
N HIS A 132 4.58 31.02 8.34
CA HIS A 132 3.83 30.63 7.16
C HIS A 132 4.37 29.31 6.61
N LEU A 133 3.74 28.21 7.03
CA LEU A 133 4.12 26.85 6.65
C LEU A 133 3.45 26.40 5.35
N ASN A 134 2.40 27.11 4.94
CA ASN A 134 1.51 26.66 3.91
C ASN A 134 2.00 27.06 2.51
N HIS A 135 2.06 26.09 1.60
CA HIS A 135 2.28 26.31 0.16
C HIS A 135 1.00 26.10 -0.68
N PHE A 136 -0.17 26.22 -0.04
CA PHE A 136 -1.46 25.93 -0.65
C PHE A 136 -1.63 26.73 -1.93
N ARG A 137 -1.84 26.00 -3.01
CA ARG A 137 -2.13 26.56 -4.32
C ARG A 137 -3.60 26.35 -4.65
N ASP A 138 -4.27 27.42 -5.05
CA ASP A 138 -5.63 27.34 -5.58
C ASP A 138 -5.63 26.82 -7.01
N TYR A 139 -6.64 25.99 -7.31
CA TYR A 139 -6.88 25.43 -8.62
C TYR A 139 -8.30 25.73 -9.11
N VAL A 140 -8.40 26.08 -10.39
CA VAL A 140 -9.64 26.03 -11.15
C VAL A 140 -9.89 24.59 -11.56
N ARG A 141 -11.07 24.07 -11.21
CA ARG A 141 -11.49 22.71 -11.53
C ARG A 141 -12.37 22.70 -12.76
N THR A 142 -12.05 21.82 -13.70
CA THR A 142 -12.88 21.50 -14.88
C THR A 142 -13.02 20.00 -15.02
N GLU A 143 -14.06 19.55 -15.72
CA GLU A 143 -14.31 18.14 -16.02
C GLU A 143 -14.47 17.95 -17.52
N ALA A 144 -14.05 16.80 -18.02
CA ALA A 144 -14.23 16.42 -19.42
C ALA A 144 -14.54 14.94 -19.57
N MET A 145 -15.37 14.61 -20.57
CA MET A 145 -15.56 13.26 -21.07
C MET A 145 -14.71 13.09 -22.34
N VAL A 146 -13.51 12.54 -22.18
CA VAL A 146 -12.49 12.45 -23.22
C VAL A 146 -12.75 11.25 -24.13
N PRO A 147 -12.94 11.43 -25.45
CA PRO A 147 -13.17 10.33 -26.38
C PRO A 147 -11.89 9.54 -26.66
N MET A 148 -11.94 8.22 -26.48
CA MET A 148 -10.91 7.28 -26.87
C MET A 148 -11.07 6.88 -28.34
N ARG A 149 -10.07 6.21 -28.92
CA ARG A 149 -10.04 5.76 -30.32
C ARG A 149 -11.19 4.83 -30.73
N ASP A 150 -11.73 4.08 -29.79
CA ASP A 150 -12.86 3.17 -29.99
C ASP A 150 -14.22 3.86 -29.81
N GLY A 151 -14.22 5.14 -29.38
CA GLY A 151 -15.41 5.97 -29.20
C GLY A 151 -15.95 6.01 -27.77
N ALA A 152 -15.44 5.16 -26.86
CA ALA A 152 -15.78 5.28 -25.44
C ALA A 152 -15.26 6.61 -24.88
N LYS A 153 -15.97 7.18 -23.91
CA LYS A 153 -15.53 8.41 -23.24
C LYS A 153 -15.14 8.17 -21.80
N LEU A 154 -13.96 8.66 -21.43
CA LEU A 154 -13.43 8.55 -20.07
C LEU A 154 -13.53 9.89 -19.34
N HIS A 155 -14.00 9.84 -18.10
CA HIS A 155 -14.15 11.00 -17.24
C HIS A 155 -12.80 11.45 -16.69
N MET A 156 -12.52 12.75 -16.84
CA MET A 156 -11.31 13.41 -16.37
C MET A 156 -11.68 14.63 -15.52
N VAL A 157 -11.04 14.78 -14.36
CA VAL A 157 -11.00 16.02 -13.57
C VAL A 157 -9.66 16.70 -13.82
N ILE A 158 -9.70 17.95 -14.27
CA ILE A 158 -8.53 18.76 -14.58
C ILE A 158 -8.48 19.92 -13.59
N LEU A 159 -7.41 19.98 -12.81
CA LEU A 159 -7.14 21.04 -11.84
C LEU A 159 -5.97 21.88 -12.35
N ARG A 160 -6.26 23.14 -12.66
CA ARG A 160 -5.27 24.09 -13.15
C ARG A 160 -4.99 25.19 -12.13
N PRO A 161 -3.72 25.54 -11.85
CA PRO A 161 -3.41 26.65 -10.97
C PRO A 161 -4.15 27.94 -11.36
N SER A 162 -4.87 28.52 -10.42
CA SER A 162 -5.67 29.73 -10.66
C SER A 162 -4.82 30.85 -11.25
N GLY A 163 -5.33 31.49 -12.32
CA GLY A 163 -4.65 32.59 -13.01
C GLY A 163 -3.57 32.18 -14.03
N SER A 164 -3.27 30.89 -14.18
CA SER A 164 -2.21 30.42 -15.10
C SER A 164 -2.66 30.26 -16.56
N GLU A 165 -3.90 30.59 -16.92
CA GLU A 165 -4.47 30.29 -18.25
C GLU A 165 -3.91 31.12 -19.40
N THR A 166 -3.45 32.33 -19.11
CA THR A 166 -3.11 33.35 -20.13
C THR A 166 -1.82 34.10 -19.81
N SER A 167 -1.14 33.78 -18.72
CA SER A 167 0.06 34.47 -18.27
C SER A 167 1.04 33.50 -17.61
N GLY A 168 2.34 33.85 -17.61
CA GLY A 168 3.41 33.01 -17.08
C GLY A 168 3.89 31.92 -18.04
N GLU A 169 4.75 31.02 -17.56
CA GLU A 169 5.25 29.87 -18.33
C GLU A 169 4.14 28.85 -18.57
N ALA A 170 4.17 28.21 -19.74
CA ALA A 170 3.26 27.11 -20.05
C ALA A 170 3.51 25.94 -19.08
N LEU A 171 2.44 25.38 -18.51
CA LEU A 171 2.56 24.39 -17.44
C LEU A 171 2.53 22.95 -17.97
N PRO A 172 3.37 22.04 -17.44
CA PRO A 172 3.24 20.61 -17.71
C PRO A 172 2.05 19.99 -16.97
N PHE A 173 1.58 18.86 -17.49
CA PHE A 173 0.59 18.03 -16.84
C PHE A 173 1.25 17.07 -15.85
N LEU A 174 0.56 16.79 -14.76
CA LEU A 174 0.85 15.68 -13.87
C LEU A 174 -0.42 14.83 -13.71
N MET A 175 -0.39 13.62 -14.26
CA MET A 175 -1.57 12.80 -14.48
C MET A 175 -1.60 11.58 -13.56
N THR A 176 -2.78 11.24 -13.05
CA THR A 176 -3.06 9.99 -12.35
C THR A 176 -4.36 9.40 -12.91
N ARG A 177 -4.31 8.17 -13.42
CA ARG A 177 -5.51 7.40 -13.79
C ARG A 177 -5.82 6.42 -12.66
N THR A 178 -7.09 6.11 -12.41
CA THR A 178 -7.50 5.28 -11.27
C THR A 178 -8.85 4.60 -11.47
N PRO A 179 -9.07 3.41 -10.89
CA PRO A 179 -10.39 2.81 -10.76
C PRO A 179 -11.19 3.28 -9.53
N TYR A 180 -10.62 4.17 -8.69
CA TYR A 180 -11.14 4.52 -7.34
C TYR A 180 -11.94 5.82 -7.27
N GLY A 181 -12.32 6.41 -8.40
CA GLY A 181 -13.17 7.60 -8.45
C GLY A 181 -12.40 8.90 -8.31
N VAL A 182 -12.58 9.80 -9.27
CA VAL A 182 -11.82 11.08 -9.30
C VAL A 182 -12.63 12.32 -8.97
N ALA A 183 -13.97 12.22 -8.86
CA ALA A 183 -14.85 13.37 -8.72
C ALA A 183 -14.51 14.28 -7.52
N GLY A 184 -14.03 13.72 -6.41
CA GLY A 184 -13.66 14.45 -5.20
C GLY A 184 -12.35 15.26 -5.29
N ASN A 185 -11.57 15.12 -6.38
CA ASN A 185 -10.32 15.85 -6.52
C ASN A 185 -10.58 17.37 -6.67
N SER A 186 -9.84 18.13 -5.87
CA SER A 186 -9.95 19.58 -5.66
C SER A 186 -8.61 20.17 -5.23
N SER A 187 -8.52 21.50 -5.14
CA SER A 187 -7.36 22.20 -4.55
C SER A 187 -6.98 21.61 -3.19
N TRP A 188 -7.96 21.30 -2.34
CA TRP A 188 -7.70 20.75 -1.02
C TRP A 188 -7.02 19.39 -1.09
N SER A 189 -7.55 18.46 -1.90
CA SER A 189 -7.00 17.10 -1.99
C SER A 189 -5.56 17.06 -2.51
N VAL A 190 -5.20 17.92 -3.48
CA VAL A 190 -3.86 17.94 -4.06
C VAL A 190 -2.85 18.51 -3.08
N ASN A 191 -3.17 19.64 -2.42
CA ASN A 191 -2.28 20.23 -1.44
C ASN A 191 -2.14 19.35 -0.17
N ALA A 192 -3.17 18.58 0.19
CA ALA A 192 -3.11 17.68 1.34
C ALA A 192 -2.23 16.44 1.09
N THR A 193 -2.34 15.86 -0.11
CA THR A 193 -1.68 14.58 -0.45
C THR A 193 -0.34 14.74 -1.18
N LYS A 194 -0.14 15.86 -1.89
CA LYS A 194 1.04 16.12 -2.74
C LYS A 194 1.51 17.59 -2.61
N PRO A 195 1.78 18.09 -1.39
CA PRO A 195 2.04 19.52 -1.16
C PRO A 195 3.25 20.04 -1.95
N GLU A 196 4.33 19.27 -2.07
CA GLU A 196 5.57 19.69 -2.74
C GLU A 196 5.36 19.79 -4.27
N LEU A 197 4.60 18.87 -4.86
CA LEU A 197 4.21 18.92 -6.27
C LEU A 197 3.21 20.06 -6.52
N ALA A 198 2.25 20.28 -5.62
CA ALA A 198 1.32 21.40 -5.71
C ALA A 198 2.06 22.76 -5.68
N ALA A 199 3.00 22.90 -4.74
CA ALA A 199 3.86 24.07 -4.61
C ALA A 199 4.67 24.31 -5.88
N SER A 200 5.22 23.25 -6.47
CA SER A 200 5.99 23.28 -7.72
C SER A 200 5.18 23.77 -8.92
N GLY A 201 3.85 23.59 -8.92
CA GLY A 201 2.91 24.10 -9.93
C GLY A 201 2.80 23.21 -11.18
N TYR A 202 1.72 22.44 -11.28
CA TYR A 202 1.38 21.57 -12.42
C TYR A 202 -0.09 21.73 -12.77
N ILE A 203 -0.49 21.37 -13.98
CA ILE A 203 -1.90 21.06 -14.28
C ILE A 203 -2.12 19.61 -13.86
N PHE A 204 -2.86 19.38 -12.79
CA PHE A 204 -3.17 18.03 -12.34
C PHE A 204 -4.33 17.45 -13.16
N VAL A 205 -4.22 16.20 -13.58
CA VAL A 205 -5.27 15.49 -14.31
C VAL A 205 -5.55 14.17 -13.60
N PHE A 206 -6.80 13.96 -13.22
CA PHE A 206 -7.26 12.71 -12.60
C PHE A 206 -8.29 12.05 -13.51
N GLY A 207 -8.08 10.78 -13.86
CA GLY A 207 -8.98 10.06 -14.77
C GLY A 207 -9.60 8.81 -14.16
N ASP A 208 -10.92 8.68 -14.25
CA ASP A 208 -11.59 7.39 -14.01
C ASP A 208 -11.29 6.46 -15.18
N ILE A 209 -10.73 5.27 -14.93
CA ILE A 209 -10.45 4.33 -16.01
C ILE A 209 -11.73 3.75 -16.62
N ARG A 210 -11.56 3.11 -17.78
CA ARG A 210 -12.63 2.49 -18.57
C ARG A 210 -13.56 1.63 -17.71
N GLY A 211 -14.86 1.92 -17.81
CA GLY A 211 -15.94 1.21 -17.13
C GLY A 211 -16.10 1.47 -15.63
N ARG A 212 -15.27 2.34 -15.02
CA ARG A 212 -15.37 2.75 -13.61
C ARG A 212 -16.05 4.10 -13.49
N TYR A 213 -16.82 4.29 -12.41
CA TYR A 213 -17.55 5.53 -12.11
C TYR A 213 -18.36 6.03 -13.31
N THR A 214 -18.10 7.25 -13.77
CA THR A 214 -18.80 7.89 -14.88
C THR A 214 -18.15 7.58 -16.24
N SER A 215 -17.00 6.93 -16.28
CA SER A 215 -16.36 6.48 -17.52
C SER A 215 -17.18 5.39 -18.22
N GLU A 216 -17.24 5.50 -19.54
CA GLU A 216 -17.88 4.53 -20.42
C GLU A 216 -16.99 3.28 -20.62
N GLY A 217 -17.51 2.29 -21.32
CA GLY A 217 -16.82 1.02 -21.59
C GLY A 217 -16.97 -0.01 -20.47
N GLN A 218 -16.12 -1.03 -20.53
CA GLN A 218 -16.13 -2.18 -19.60
C GLN A 218 -14.87 -2.16 -18.73
N PHE A 219 -15.06 -2.29 -17.41
CA PHE A 219 -13.96 -2.49 -16.48
C PHE A 219 -13.43 -3.93 -16.59
N VAL A 220 -12.11 -4.06 -16.59
CA VAL A 220 -11.38 -5.32 -16.53
C VAL A 220 -10.27 -5.13 -15.51
N MET A 221 -10.24 -5.95 -14.46
CA MET A 221 -9.17 -5.94 -13.47
C MET A 221 -7.82 -6.14 -14.17
N ASN A 222 -6.83 -5.30 -13.83
CA ASN A 222 -5.49 -5.25 -14.42
C ASN A 222 -5.49 -5.59 -15.93
N ARG A 223 -6.26 -4.81 -16.70
CA ARG A 223 -6.51 -5.07 -18.13
C ARG A 223 -5.19 -5.37 -18.87
N PRO A 224 -5.03 -6.58 -19.44
CA PRO A 224 -3.82 -6.98 -20.17
C PRO A 224 -3.46 -6.05 -21.32
N ILE A 225 -2.17 -5.94 -21.63
CA ILE A 225 -1.70 -5.31 -22.87
C ILE A 225 -2.09 -6.21 -24.04
N VAL A 226 -2.68 -5.62 -25.08
CA VAL A 226 -3.12 -6.36 -26.27
C VAL A 226 -2.35 -5.91 -27.51
N ALA A 227 -2.37 -6.73 -28.56
CA ALA A 227 -1.86 -6.31 -29.86
C ALA A 227 -2.80 -5.24 -30.46
N HIS A 228 -2.30 -4.02 -30.70
CA HIS A 228 -3.10 -2.90 -31.25
C HIS A 228 -3.31 -2.99 -32.77
N GLY A 229 -3.84 -4.12 -33.26
CA GLY A 229 -4.04 -4.37 -34.69
C GLY A 229 -5.14 -3.51 -35.32
N THR A 230 -6.13 -3.10 -34.53
CA THR A 230 -7.27 -2.27 -34.91
C THR A 230 -7.53 -1.20 -33.85
N LYS A 231 -8.34 -0.20 -34.20
CA LYS A 231 -8.76 0.84 -33.24
C LYS A 231 -9.62 0.33 -32.07
N ASN A 232 -10.13 -0.90 -32.15
CA ASN A 232 -10.95 -1.48 -31.09
C ASN A 232 -10.10 -2.30 -30.09
N ASP A 233 -8.83 -2.54 -30.41
CA ASP A 233 -7.89 -3.23 -29.53
C ASP A 233 -7.36 -2.22 -28.52
N VAL A 234 -8.09 -2.09 -27.40
CA VAL A 234 -7.84 -1.08 -26.37
C VAL A 234 -7.35 -1.70 -25.06
N ASP A 235 -6.32 -1.08 -24.51
CA ASP A 235 -5.75 -1.30 -23.19
C ASP A 235 -5.38 0.02 -22.50
N GLU A 236 -4.80 -0.06 -21.31
CA GLU A 236 -4.47 1.12 -20.52
C GLU A 236 -3.35 1.97 -21.15
N THR A 237 -2.52 1.42 -22.04
CA THR A 237 -1.51 2.19 -22.78
C THR A 237 -2.20 3.07 -23.83
N THR A 238 -3.20 2.52 -24.52
CA THR A 238 -3.97 3.22 -25.56
C THR A 238 -4.89 4.29 -24.98
N ASP A 239 -5.60 3.98 -23.89
CA ASP A 239 -6.47 4.96 -23.22
C ASP A 239 -5.63 6.12 -22.64
N THR A 240 -4.42 5.83 -22.16
CA THR A 240 -3.47 6.86 -21.71
C THR A 240 -3.01 7.76 -22.87
N ARG A 241 -2.64 7.17 -24.02
CA ARG A 241 -2.23 7.90 -25.22
C ARG A 241 -3.33 8.84 -25.70
N ASP A 242 -4.55 8.34 -25.83
CA ASP A 242 -5.69 9.09 -26.36
C ASP A 242 -6.10 10.22 -25.40
N THR A 243 -6.00 9.98 -24.08
CA THR A 243 -6.18 11.01 -23.05
C THR A 243 -5.17 12.14 -23.22
N ILE A 244 -3.88 11.82 -23.39
CA ILE A 244 -2.83 12.83 -23.58
C ILE A 244 -3.04 13.62 -24.86
N ASP A 245 -3.35 12.94 -25.98
CA ASP A 245 -3.65 13.59 -27.26
C ASP A 245 -4.78 14.62 -27.14
N TRP A 246 -5.80 14.32 -26.36
CA TRP A 246 -6.89 15.24 -26.10
C TRP A 246 -6.45 16.41 -25.20
N LEU A 247 -5.74 16.15 -24.10
CA LEU A 247 -5.27 17.19 -23.17
C LEU A 247 -4.41 18.23 -23.89
N LEU A 248 -3.46 17.79 -24.72
CA LEU A 248 -2.56 18.65 -25.46
C LEU A 248 -3.30 19.62 -26.40
N LYS A 249 -4.42 19.18 -26.97
CA LYS A 249 -5.23 19.96 -27.91
C LYS A 249 -6.24 20.88 -27.23
N ASN A 250 -6.78 20.48 -26.08
CA ASN A 250 -7.96 21.10 -25.49
C ASN A 250 -7.69 21.92 -24.23
N VAL A 251 -6.57 21.69 -23.54
CA VAL A 251 -6.20 22.50 -22.37
C VAL A 251 -5.22 23.58 -22.83
N PRO A 252 -5.59 24.87 -22.79
CA PRO A 252 -4.76 25.95 -23.33
C PRO A 252 -3.45 26.13 -22.56
N HIS A 253 -2.47 26.82 -23.12
CA HIS A 253 -1.25 27.26 -22.40
C HIS A 253 -0.57 26.14 -21.59
N ASN A 254 -0.47 24.95 -22.17
CA ASN A 254 0.24 23.79 -21.63
C ASN A 254 1.61 23.65 -22.30
N SER A 255 2.59 23.06 -21.61
CA SER A 255 3.98 22.95 -22.11
C SER A 255 4.22 21.80 -23.09
N GLY A 256 3.21 20.99 -23.39
CA GLY A 256 3.36 19.78 -24.20
C GLY A 256 4.02 18.60 -23.49
N LYS A 257 4.23 18.68 -22.17
CA LYS A 257 4.87 17.62 -21.37
C LYS A 257 3.93 17.06 -20.31
N VAL A 258 4.01 15.77 -20.08
CA VAL A 258 3.19 14.99 -19.15
C VAL A 258 4.10 14.17 -18.25
N GLY A 259 3.89 14.28 -16.94
CA GLY A 259 4.33 13.27 -15.99
C GLY A 259 3.15 12.38 -15.59
N VAL A 260 3.39 11.11 -15.27
CA VAL A 260 2.36 10.20 -14.77
C VAL A 260 2.83 9.57 -13.47
N LEU A 261 1.96 9.54 -12.45
CA LEU A 261 2.25 8.88 -11.18
C LEU A 261 0.98 8.30 -10.56
N GLY A 262 1.18 7.34 -9.67
CA GLY A 262 0.11 6.75 -8.89
C GLY A 262 0.61 5.69 -7.93
N VAL A 263 -0.22 5.39 -6.94
CA VAL A 263 0.01 4.33 -5.94
C VAL A 263 -0.90 3.13 -6.26
N SER A 264 -0.46 1.88 -6.11
CA SER A 264 -1.28 0.67 -6.31
C SER A 264 -1.68 0.46 -7.77
N TYR A 265 -2.98 0.24 -8.04
CA TYR A 265 -3.56 0.25 -9.37
C TYR A 265 -3.20 1.52 -10.17
N PRO A 266 -3.30 2.75 -9.63
CA PRO A 266 -2.70 3.93 -10.25
C PRO A 266 -1.19 3.84 -10.54
N GLY A 267 -0.42 3.08 -9.75
CA GLY A 267 0.99 2.76 -10.01
C GLY A 267 1.14 1.86 -11.23
N PHE A 268 0.36 0.78 -11.33
CA PHE A 268 0.22 -0.03 -12.55
C PHE A 268 -0.10 0.86 -13.76
N LEU A 269 -1.07 1.77 -13.63
CA LEU A 269 -1.46 2.69 -14.71
C LEU A 269 -0.36 3.71 -15.05
N ALA A 270 0.50 4.08 -14.10
CA ALA A 270 1.66 4.92 -14.35
C ALA A 270 2.74 4.15 -15.14
N MET A 271 3.00 2.88 -14.82
CA MET A 271 3.89 2.04 -15.62
C MET A 271 3.33 1.81 -17.04
N MET A 272 2.03 1.57 -17.17
CA MET A 272 1.37 1.44 -18.48
C MET A 272 1.50 2.71 -19.35
N ALA A 273 1.69 3.89 -18.74
CA ALA A 273 1.98 5.11 -19.48
C ALA A 273 3.42 5.18 -20.05
N GLY A 274 4.33 4.38 -19.49
CA GLY A 274 5.73 4.24 -19.92
C GLY A 274 5.96 3.16 -20.98
N ILE A 275 4.98 2.28 -21.21
CA ILE A 275 5.04 1.23 -22.24
C ILE A 275 4.44 1.76 -23.54
N ASP A 276 5.21 1.72 -24.64
CA ASP A 276 4.85 2.35 -25.91
C ASP A 276 4.34 3.78 -25.70
N ALA A 277 5.14 4.56 -24.99
CA ALA A 277 4.75 5.81 -24.39
C ALA A 277 4.35 6.85 -25.45
N HIS A 278 3.40 7.71 -25.10
CA HIS A 278 3.13 8.89 -25.92
C HIS A 278 4.34 9.84 -25.83
N PRO A 279 4.81 10.47 -26.94
CA PRO A 279 6.02 11.31 -26.93
C PRO A 279 6.01 12.48 -25.94
N ALA A 280 4.84 12.92 -25.47
CA ALA A 280 4.69 13.94 -24.44
C ALA A 280 4.97 13.44 -23.02
N VAL A 281 4.97 12.12 -22.77
CA VAL A 281 5.33 11.55 -21.47
C VAL A 281 6.84 11.71 -21.28
N LYS A 282 7.25 12.45 -20.25
CA LYS A 282 8.66 12.77 -19.97
C LYS A 282 9.17 12.22 -18.64
N ALA A 283 8.28 11.74 -17.78
CA ALA A 283 8.61 11.10 -16.52
C ALA A 283 7.44 10.25 -16.04
N ILE A 284 7.72 9.08 -15.49
CA ILE A 284 6.74 8.28 -14.75
C ILE A 284 7.24 7.96 -13.35
N SER A 285 6.31 7.84 -12.41
CA SER A 285 6.57 7.29 -11.07
C SER A 285 5.48 6.27 -10.73
N PRO A 286 5.68 5.01 -11.11
CA PRO A 286 4.94 3.88 -10.55
C PRO A 286 5.32 3.76 -9.07
N GLN A 287 4.31 3.72 -8.20
CA GLN A 287 4.54 3.64 -6.76
C GLN A 287 3.72 2.47 -6.22
N ALA A 288 4.37 1.48 -5.61
CA ALA A 288 3.76 0.19 -5.29
C ALA A 288 2.83 -0.31 -6.41
N PRO A 289 3.35 -0.48 -7.64
CA PRO A 289 2.53 -0.86 -8.78
C PRO A 289 2.05 -2.31 -8.67
N MET A 290 0.80 -2.55 -9.07
CA MET A 290 0.26 -3.92 -9.24
C MET A 290 0.86 -4.59 -10.49
N THR A 291 2.11 -5.02 -10.41
CA THR A 291 2.91 -5.51 -11.54
C THR A 291 2.58 -6.96 -11.87
N ASN A 292 2.55 -7.83 -10.85
CA ASN A 292 2.28 -9.25 -10.99
C ASN A 292 1.44 -9.76 -9.81
N ILE A 293 0.14 -9.54 -9.95
CA ILE A 293 -0.93 -9.90 -9.00
C ILE A 293 -1.00 -11.39 -8.63
N TRP A 294 -0.24 -12.28 -9.30
CA TRP A 294 -0.14 -13.69 -8.93
C TRP A 294 1.19 -14.06 -8.26
N MET A 295 2.30 -13.40 -8.61
CA MET A 295 3.61 -13.80 -8.08
C MET A 295 3.84 -13.30 -6.65
N GLY A 296 3.44 -12.07 -6.34
CA GLY A 296 3.68 -11.48 -5.02
C GLY A 296 3.06 -10.11 -4.77
N ASP A 297 2.05 -9.71 -5.55
CA ASP A 297 1.24 -8.52 -5.28
C ASP A 297 -0.16 -8.96 -4.75
N ASP A 298 -1.25 -8.31 -5.17
CA ASP A 298 -2.56 -8.35 -4.52
C ASP A 298 -3.20 -9.71 -4.25
N PHE A 299 -3.19 -10.63 -5.22
CA PHE A 299 -4.09 -11.80 -5.19
C PHE A 299 -3.39 -13.08 -4.79
N PHE A 300 -2.14 -13.28 -5.17
CA PHE A 300 -1.36 -14.43 -4.75
C PHE A 300 0.08 -14.07 -4.46
N HIS A 301 0.69 -14.82 -3.55
CA HIS A 301 2.13 -14.81 -3.31
C HIS A 301 2.67 -16.23 -3.46
N ASN A 302 3.57 -16.43 -4.43
CA ASN A 302 4.10 -17.75 -4.82
C ASN A 302 3.01 -18.84 -4.92
N GLY A 303 1.83 -18.45 -5.41
CA GLY A 303 0.65 -19.30 -5.58
C GLY A 303 -0.26 -19.47 -4.36
N ALA A 304 0.07 -18.91 -3.19
CA ALA A 304 -0.84 -18.82 -2.07
C ALA A 304 -1.86 -17.68 -2.26
N PHE A 305 -3.16 -17.97 -2.21
CA PHE A 305 -4.19 -16.97 -2.51
C PHE A 305 -4.46 -16.09 -1.30
N ARG A 306 -4.43 -14.76 -1.49
CA ARG A 306 -4.74 -13.75 -0.47
C ARG A 306 -6.25 -13.64 -0.27
N GLU A 307 -6.81 -14.59 0.48
CA GLU A 307 -8.23 -14.81 0.70
C GLU A 307 -9.01 -13.58 1.14
N THR A 308 -8.69 -12.94 2.28
CA THR A 308 -9.44 -11.76 2.72
C THR A 308 -9.32 -10.60 1.74
N TYR A 309 -8.12 -10.36 1.23
CA TYR A 309 -7.85 -9.22 0.36
C TYR A 309 -8.55 -9.39 -0.99
N GLY A 310 -8.36 -10.53 -1.66
CA GLY A 310 -8.98 -10.85 -2.93
C GLY A 310 -10.51 -10.91 -2.83
N PHE A 311 -11.05 -11.43 -1.74
CA PHE A 311 -12.49 -11.44 -1.48
C PHE A 311 -13.07 -10.02 -1.34
N ASP A 312 -12.42 -9.15 -0.56
CA ASP A 312 -12.90 -7.79 -0.31
C ASP A 312 -12.71 -6.88 -1.54
N TYR A 313 -11.53 -6.94 -2.17
CA TYR A 313 -11.15 -6.07 -3.28
C TYR A 313 -11.98 -6.34 -4.54
N VAL A 314 -12.24 -7.62 -4.87
CA VAL A 314 -13.12 -7.97 -6.00
C VAL A 314 -14.55 -7.49 -5.76
N GLN A 315 -15.09 -7.62 -4.55
CA GLN A 315 -16.40 -7.06 -4.24
C GLN A 315 -16.40 -5.53 -4.39
N GLN A 316 -15.38 -4.85 -3.87
CA GLN A 316 -15.27 -3.40 -3.96
C GLN A 316 -15.23 -2.90 -5.40
N LEU A 317 -14.48 -3.55 -6.29
CA LEU A 317 -14.26 -3.07 -7.66
C LEU A 317 -15.19 -3.66 -8.72
N GLU A 318 -15.77 -4.84 -8.52
CA GLU A 318 -16.56 -5.51 -9.57
C GLU A 318 -18.04 -5.63 -9.26
N ALA A 319 -18.48 -5.48 -8.00
CA ALA A 319 -19.89 -5.58 -7.66
C ALA A 319 -20.73 -4.44 -8.26
N GLN A 320 -20.14 -3.24 -8.38
CA GLN A 320 -20.75 -2.05 -8.97
C GLN A 320 -19.70 -1.20 -9.69
N LYS A 321 -20.15 -0.19 -10.45
CA LYS A 321 -19.25 0.78 -11.12
C LYS A 321 -18.47 1.68 -10.17
N THR A 322 -18.95 1.87 -8.96
CA THR A 322 -18.31 2.66 -7.91
C THR A 322 -17.88 1.73 -6.78
N ASP A 323 -16.90 2.15 -6.00
CA ASP A 323 -16.43 1.38 -4.85
C ASP A 323 -17.57 1.11 -3.86
N VAL A 324 -17.68 -0.14 -3.43
CA VAL A 324 -18.59 -0.58 -2.35
C VAL A 324 -17.73 -1.07 -1.18
N PRO A 325 -17.72 -0.38 -0.03
CA PRO A 325 -16.99 -0.85 1.12
C PRO A 325 -17.50 -2.21 1.60
N VAL A 326 -16.59 -3.15 1.81
CA VAL A 326 -16.90 -4.42 2.47
C VAL A 326 -16.77 -4.22 3.98
N VAL A 327 -17.79 -4.65 4.72
CA VAL A 327 -17.84 -4.58 6.18
C VAL A 327 -18.16 -5.96 6.71
N SER A 328 -17.31 -6.46 7.61
CA SER A 328 -17.52 -7.74 8.26
C SER A 328 -18.58 -7.64 9.37
N LYS A 329 -19.38 -8.70 9.55
CA LYS A 329 -20.34 -8.80 10.67
C LYS A 329 -19.74 -9.44 11.94
N GLY A 330 -18.47 -9.82 11.89
CA GLY A 330 -17.76 -10.56 12.92
C GLY A 330 -16.32 -10.81 12.48
N ASP A 331 -15.61 -11.65 13.22
CA ASP A 331 -14.22 -12.01 12.91
C ASP A 331 -14.12 -12.70 11.54
N THR A 332 -13.36 -12.12 10.62
CA THR A 332 -13.17 -12.71 9.29
C THR A 332 -12.47 -14.06 9.36
N TYR A 333 -11.67 -14.32 10.42
CA TYR A 333 -11.10 -15.64 10.69
C TYR A 333 -12.22 -16.69 10.79
N ASP A 334 -13.23 -16.44 11.63
CA ASP A 334 -14.35 -17.38 11.79
C ASP A 334 -15.19 -17.47 10.53
N PHE A 335 -15.38 -16.35 9.82
CA PHE A 335 -16.12 -16.33 8.56
C PHE A 335 -15.49 -17.27 7.53
N PHE A 336 -14.20 -17.11 7.20
CA PHE A 336 -13.57 -17.95 6.18
C PHE A 336 -13.44 -19.41 6.63
N LEU A 337 -13.18 -19.65 7.93
CA LEU A 337 -13.08 -21.02 8.46
C LEU A 337 -14.41 -21.77 8.34
N GLN A 338 -15.54 -21.11 8.62
CA GLN A 338 -16.89 -21.69 8.49
C GLN A 338 -17.29 -21.99 7.04
N HIS A 339 -16.80 -21.20 6.09
CA HIS A 339 -17.09 -21.38 4.66
C HIS A 339 -16.15 -22.36 3.96
N VAL A 340 -15.15 -22.88 4.69
CA VAL A 340 -14.22 -23.95 4.29
C VAL A 340 -13.20 -23.50 3.23
N ASN A 341 -13.65 -22.94 2.12
CA ASN A 341 -12.80 -22.51 1.01
C ASN A 341 -13.35 -21.24 0.35
N PHE A 342 -12.58 -20.69 -0.58
CA PHE A 342 -12.98 -19.50 -1.31
C PHE A 342 -14.32 -19.68 -2.05
N ALA A 343 -14.59 -20.84 -2.67
CA ALA A 343 -15.86 -21.07 -3.36
C ALA A 343 -17.08 -20.96 -2.43
N GLY A 344 -16.98 -21.50 -1.21
CA GLY A 344 -18.01 -21.39 -0.19
C GLY A 344 -18.23 -19.95 0.27
N ALA A 345 -17.14 -19.20 0.50
CA ALA A 345 -17.21 -17.79 0.88
C ALA A 345 -17.79 -16.93 -0.25
N ALA A 346 -17.32 -17.13 -1.49
CA ALA A 346 -17.80 -16.41 -2.65
C ALA A 346 -19.28 -16.68 -2.93
N GLN A 347 -19.74 -17.92 -2.70
CA GLN A 347 -21.16 -18.28 -2.84
C GLN A 347 -22.01 -17.56 -1.78
N SER A 348 -21.56 -17.52 -0.52
CA SER A 348 -22.33 -16.90 0.57
C SER A 348 -22.46 -15.39 0.41
N ALA A 349 -21.47 -14.73 -0.21
CA ALA A 349 -21.52 -13.33 -0.58
C ALA A 349 -22.20 -13.04 -1.93
N GLY A 350 -22.59 -14.07 -2.69
CA GLY A 350 -23.19 -13.91 -4.02
C GLY A 350 -22.22 -13.35 -5.08
N MET A 351 -20.92 -13.47 -4.86
CA MET A 351 -19.87 -12.90 -5.71
C MET A 351 -19.25 -13.89 -6.71
N SER A 352 -19.66 -15.17 -6.70
CA SER A 352 -19.06 -16.21 -7.57
C SER A 352 -19.08 -15.90 -9.07
N ASN A 353 -19.98 -15.01 -9.51
CA ASN A 353 -20.11 -14.62 -10.92
C ASN A 353 -19.38 -13.31 -11.27
N LEU A 354 -18.73 -12.65 -10.32
CA LEU A 354 -17.87 -11.51 -10.62
C LEU A 354 -16.66 -11.99 -11.45
N PRO A 355 -16.24 -11.25 -12.51
CA PRO A 355 -15.21 -11.70 -13.44
C PRO A 355 -13.94 -12.23 -12.76
N THR A 356 -13.40 -11.50 -11.79
CA THR A 356 -12.15 -11.86 -11.12
C THR A 356 -12.37 -13.00 -10.10
N ALA A 357 -13.50 -13.02 -9.38
CA ALA A 357 -13.85 -14.15 -8.51
C ALA A 357 -13.95 -15.47 -9.30
N LYS A 358 -14.54 -15.41 -10.50
CA LYS A 358 -14.59 -16.55 -11.42
C LYS A 358 -13.19 -16.94 -11.91
N ALA A 359 -12.30 -15.98 -12.13
CA ALA A 359 -10.91 -16.25 -12.47
C ALA A 359 -10.21 -17.00 -11.34
N PHE A 360 -10.33 -16.58 -10.07
CA PHE A 360 -9.78 -17.33 -8.93
C PHE A 360 -10.26 -18.78 -8.90
N LEU A 361 -11.57 -19.00 -9.07
CA LEU A 361 -12.17 -20.34 -9.07
C LEU A 361 -11.73 -21.23 -10.22
N SER A 362 -11.30 -20.67 -11.35
CA SER A 362 -11.02 -21.44 -12.58
C SER A 362 -9.56 -21.40 -13.04
N GLN A 363 -8.76 -20.48 -12.53
CA GLN A 363 -7.37 -20.26 -12.88
C GLN A 363 -6.51 -20.12 -11.60
N PRO A 364 -6.43 -21.13 -10.72
CA PRO A 364 -5.66 -21.00 -9.48
C PRO A 364 -4.13 -20.99 -9.71
N SER A 365 -3.65 -21.59 -10.80
CA SER A 365 -2.21 -21.68 -11.14
C SER A 365 -1.77 -20.56 -12.07
N TYR A 366 -0.47 -20.29 -12.17
CA TYR A 366 0.13 -19.21 -12.98
C TYR A 366 0.13 -19.51 -14.49
N THR A 367 -1.05 -19.77 -15.05
CA THR A 367 -1.24 -20.03 -16.48
C THR A 367 -1.06 -18.75 -17.31
N LYS A 368 -1.14 -18.90 -18.64
CA LYS A 368 -1.16 -17.76 -19.58
C LYS A 368 -2.10 -16.63 -19.15
N PHE A 369 -3.22 -16.94 -18.50
CA PHE A 369 -4.18 -15.94 -18.01
C PHE A 369 -3.54 -14.88 -17.11
N TRP A 370 -2.80 -15.30 -16.07
CA TRP A 370 -2.11 -14.37 -15.16
C TRP A 370 -0.83 -13.82 -15.79
N GLN A 371 -0.14 -14.66 -16.57
CA GLN A 371 1.08 -14.26 -17.26
C GLN A 371 0.86 -13.11 -18.24
N ASP A 372 -0.31 -13.02 -18.87
CA ASP A 372 -0.68 -11.92 -19.78
C ASP A 372 -0.96 -10.60 -19.02
N MET A 373 -1.21 -10.67 -17.71
CA MET A 373 -1.38 -9.50 -16.83
C MET A 373 -0.07 -9.05 -16.18
N ALA A 374 0.99 -9.87 -16.26
CA ALA A 374 2.29 -9.59 -15.65
C ALA A 374 3.06 -8.51 -16.43
N VAL A 375 3.14 -7.31 -15.86
CA VAL A 375 3.64 -6.10 -16.53
C VAL A 375 5.13 -6.19 -16.83
N GLU A 376 5.91 -6.81 -15.94
CA GLU A 376 7.37 -6.88 -16.05
C GLU A 376 7.84 -7.57 -17.34
N ARG A 377 7.00 -8.41 -17.94
CA ARG A 377 7.27 -9.08 -19.23
C ARG A 377 7.31 -8.12 -20.42
N HIS A 378 6.71 -6.94 -20.29
CA HIS A 378 6.67 -5.90 -21.30
C HIS A 378 7.79 -4.86 -21.15
N LEU A 379 8.52 -4.87 -20.03
CA LEU A 379 9.54 -3.88 -19.65
C LEU A 379 10.91 -4.15 -20.30
N THR A 380 10.92 -4.23 -21.63
CA THR A 380 12.10 -4.62 -22.43
C THR A 380 12.94 -3.43 -22.94
N LYS A 381 12.56 -2.20 -22.59
CA LYS A 381 13.21 -0.94 -22.96
C LYS A 381 12.84 0.18 -21.98
N VAL A 382 13.75 1.12 -21.76
CA VAL A 382 13.50 2.35 -20.98
C VAL A 382 13.13 3.50 -21.93
N GLU A 383 11.82 3.70 -22.13
CA GLU A 383 11.29 4.77 -22.99
C GLU A 383 11.24 6.13 -22.30
N VAL A 384 10.93 6.13 -21.01
CA VAL A 384 10.71 7.31 -20.19
C VAL A 384 11.55 7.17 -18.92
N PRO A 385 12.11 8.26 -18.39
CA PRO A 385 12.65 8.28 -17.03
C PRO A 385 11.63 7.78 -16.01
N THR A 386 12.04 6.82 -15.17
CA THR A 386 11.17 6.09 -14.25
C THR A 386 11.68 6.19 -12.82
N LEU A 387 10.82 6.61 -11.90
CA LEU A 387 11.08 6.62 -10.47
C LEU A 387 10.16 5.60 -9.78
N GLU A 388 10.68 4.40 -9.55
CA GLU A 388 10.01 3.35 -8.79
C GLU A 388 10.00 3.69 -7.30
N VAL A 389 8.86 3.55 -6.63
CA VAL A 389 8.71 3.89 -5.20
C VAL A 389 7.93 2.80 -4.48
N GLY A 390 8.45 2.28 -3.37
CA GLY A 390 7.79 1.24 -2.59
C GLY A 390 8.14 1.29 -1.11
N GLY A 391 7.41 0.50 -0.31
CA GLY A 391 7.67 0.34 1.12
C GLY A 391 8.25 -1.03 1.45
N TYR A 392 9.10 -1.11 2.47
CA TYR A 392 9.55 -2.41 3.02
C TYR A 392 8.46 -3.16 3.79
N TRP A 393 7.40 -2.47 4.22
CA TRP A 393 6.22 -3.05 4.85
C TRP A 393 4.98 -2.85 3.96
N ASP A 394 5.17 -2.84 2.63
CA ASP A 394 4.05 -2.73 1.69
C ASP A 394 3.22 -4.02 1.71
N GLN A 395 2.08 -3.94 2.38
CA GLN A 395 1.26 -5.11 2.62
C GLN A 395 0.36 -5.52 1.43
N GLU A 396 0.41 -4.81 0.31
CA GLU A 396 -0.47 -5.02 -0.86
C GLU A 396 0.34 -5.39 -2.10
N ASP A 397 1.35 -4.58 -2.43
CA ASP A 397 2.11 -4.63 -3.69
C ASP A 397 3.63 -4.74 -3.43
N MET A 398 4.03 -5.78 -2.70
CA MET A 398 5.42 -5.99 -2.24
C MET A 398 6.37 -6.32 -3.41
N TRP A 399 5.86 -6.99 -4.45
CA TRP A 399 6.66 -7.48 -5.58
C TRP A 399 6.93 -6.38 -6.60
N GLY A 400 5.90 -5.61 -6.96
CA GLY A 400 5.91 -4.81 -8.18
C GLY A 400 7.05 -3.80 -8.28
N THR A 401 7.24 -2.96 -7.27
CA THR A 401 8.28 -1.92 -7.28
C THR A 401 9.68 -2.49 -7.58
N GLN A 402 10.05 -3.58 -6.91
CA GLN A 402 11.37 -4.18 -7.06
C GLN A 402 11.48 -4.98 -8.36
N ALA A 403 10.40 -5.64 -8.79
CA ALA A 403 10.34 -6.39 -10.03
C ALA A 403 10.43 -5.48 -11.27
N GLU A 404 9.72 -4.36 -11.30
CA GLU A 404 9.77 -3.39 -12.40
C GLU A 404 11.17 -2.76 -12.51
N TYR A 405 11.76 -2.34 -11.39
CA TYR A 405 13.15 -1.88 -11.36
C TYR A 405 14.10 -2.94 -11.92
N ALA A 406 14.00 -4.19 -11.44
CA ALA A 406 14.87 -5.28 -11.88
C ALA A 406 14.70 -5.61 -13.37
N ALA A 407 13.48 -5.53 -13.90
CA ALA A 407 13.19 -5.77 -15.31
C ALA A 407 13.71 -4.66 -16.22
N LEU A 408 13.58 -3.38 -15.80
CA LEU A 408 14.04 -2.24 -16.58
C LEU A 408 15.56 -2.03 -16.52
N LYS A 409 16.21 -2.38 -15.40
CA LYS A 409 17.62 -2.03 -15.17
C LYS A 409 18.60 -2.54 -16.22
N PRO A 410 18.49 -3.78 -16.76
CA PRO A 410 19.32 -4.26 -17.87
C PRO A 410 19.21 -3.40 -19.15
N HIS A 411 18.14 -2.63 -19.30
CA HIS A 411 17.87 -1.78 -20.45
C HIS A 411 18.17 -0.29 -20.20
N ASP A 412 18.60 0.08 -18.98
CA ASP A 412 18.84 1.46 -18.55
C ASP A 412 20.20 2.00 -19.00
N THR A 413 20.31 2.28 -20.30
CA THR A 413 21.54 2.85 -20.90
C THR A 413 21.78 4.33 -20.57
N ARG A 414 20.77 5.03 -20.03
CA ARG A 414 20.83 6.47 -19.72
C ARG A 414 20.96 6.77 -18.23
N GLY A 415 20.83 5.78 -17.35
CA GLY A 415 20.82 5.99 -15.91
C GLY A 415 19.57 6.74 -15.47
N GLU A 416 18.42 6.38 -16.03
CA GLU A 416 17.13 7.06 -15.82
C GLU A 416 16.07 6.15 -15.19
N VAL A 417 16.48 4.98 -14.68
CA VAL A 417 15.63 4.11 -13.84
C VAL A 417 16.14 4.20 -12.40
N PHE A 418 15.31 4.79 -11.54
CA PHE A 418 15.61 5.06 -10.14
C PHE A 418 14.67 4.25 -9.23
N LEU A 419 15.16 3.93 -8.03
CA LEU A 419 14.40 3.19 -7.02
C LEU A 419 14.40 3.94 -5.68
N VAL A 420 13.24 4.02 -5.05
CA VAL A 420 13.06 4.50 -3.68
C VAL A 420 12.35 3.43 -2.86
N LEU A 421 12.99 2.97 -1.79
CA LEU A 421 12.38 2.06 -0.82
C LEU A 421 12.39 2.73 0.57
N GLY A 422 11.22 2.88 1.18
CA GLY A 422 11.09 3.56 2.47
C GLY A 422 10.45 2.69 3.56
N PRO A 423 10.39 3.19 4.80
CA PRO A 423 9.87 2.44 5.94
C PRO A 423 8.35 2.60 6.03
N TRP A 424 7.67 2.24 4.94
CA TRP A 424 6.27 2.55 4.72
C TRP A 424 5.45 1.30 4.55
N ASN A 425 4.21 1.39 5.00
CA ASN A 425 3.14 0.56 4.45
C ASN A 425 2.58 1.14 3.15
N HIS A 426 1.65 0.42 2.53
CA HIS A 426 1.13 0.72 1.21
C HIS A 426 0.62 2.18 1.08
N GLY A 427 1.34 2.99 0.28
CA GLY A 427 1.03 4.39 -0.01
C GLY A 427 1.33 5.42 1.10
N GLN A 428 1.92 5.01 2.22
CA GLN A 428 2.11 5.87 3.40
C GLN A 428 3.12 7.01 3.19
N TRP A 429 3.98 6.95 2.18
CA TRP A 429 4.85 8.06 1.79
C TRP A 429 4.08 9.35 1.42
N ASN A 430 2.77 9.26 1.18
CA ASN A 430 1.89 10.42 1.01
C ASN A 430 1.48 11.09 2.34
N GLN A 431 1.92 10.62 3.50
CA GLN A 431 1.55 11.14 4.83
C GLN A 431 2.74 11.81 5.54
N THR A 432 2.45 12.69 6.51
CA THR A 432 3.44 13.22 7.46
C THR A 432 3.30 12.40 8.72
N THR A 433 4.08 11.34 8.82
CA THR A 433 4.17 10.50 10.01
C THR A 433 5.56 9.89 10.07
N ARG A 434 6.07 9.77 11.30
CA ARG A 434 7.30 9.04 11.62
C ARG A 434 7.05 7.60 12.06
N HIS A 435 5.79 7.17 12.09
CA HIS A 435 5.38 5.88 12.64
C HIS A 435 4.85 4.90 11.60
N LEU A 436 5.07 3.61 11.87
CA LEU A 436 4.28 2.52 11.32
C LEU A 436 3.85 1.60 12.45
N GLY A 437 2.56 1.65 12.80
CA GLY A 437 2.06 0.96 13.98
C GLY A 437 2.78 1.47 15.24
N ALA A 438 3.46 0.57 15.96
CA ALA A 438 4.22 0.91 17.16
C ALA A 438 5.66 1.38 16.87
N ILE A 439 6.13 1.26 15.63
CA ILE A 439 7.51 1.54 15.26
C ILE A 439 7.69 3.04 14.99
N ASP A 440 8.59 3.69 15.73
CA ASP A 440 9.05 5.05 15.48
C ASP A 440 10.35 5.03 14.66
N PHE A 441 10.32 5.59 13.45
CA PHE A 441 11.47 5.69 12.56
C PHE A 441 12.32 6.96 12.77
N GLY A 442 12.06 7.75 13.81
CA GLY A 442 12.87 8.92 14.14
C GLY A 442 12.52 10.18 13.34
N SER A 443 11.88 10.04 12.18
CA SER A 443 11.56 11.14 11.26
C SER A 443 10.41 10.81 10.30
N ALA A 444 9.72 11.84 9.81
CA ALA A 444 8.74 11.71 8.74
C ALA A 444 9.42 11.40 7.38
N ALA A 445 9.79 10.14 7.16
CA ALA A 445 10.53 9.71 5.98
C ALA A 445 9.81 10.06 4.66
N GLY A 446 8.47 10.02 4.64
CA GLY A 446 7.66 10.41 3.48
C GLY A 446 7.86 11.88 3.09
N ASP A 447 8.02 12.79 4.05
CA ASP A 447 8.24 14.21 3.77
C ASP A 447 9.61 14.45 3.15
N THR A 448 10.64 13.75 3.64
CA THR A 448 11.99 13.81 3.03
C THR A 448 11.96 13.30 1.59
N TYR A 449 11.32 12.15 1.34
CA TYR A 449 11.17 11.60 0.00
C TYR A 449 10.49 12.59 -0.97
N ARG A 450 9.31 13.13 -0.61
CA ARG A 450 8.57 14.00 -1.52
C ARG A 450 9.31 15.30 -1.81
N ALA A 451 9.92 15.90 -0.79
CA ALA A 451 10.62 17.18 -0.93
C ALA A 451 11.97 17.07 -1.65
N THR A 452 12.71 15.97 -1.45
CA THR A 452 14.09 15.86 -1.93
C THR A 452 14.26 14.94 -3.15
N ILE A 453 13.27 14.10 -3.46
CA ILE A 453 13.33 13.14 -4.56
C ILE A 453 12.15 13.31 -5.51
N GLU A 454 10.90 13.12 -5.07
CA GLU A 454 9.72 13.10 -5.97
C GLU A 454 9.50 14.43 -6.68
N ALA A 455 9.40 15.53 -5.94
CA ALA A 455 9.19 16.83 -6.54
C ALA A 455 10.38 17.24 -7.44
N PRO A 456 11.65 17.14 -6.99
CA PRO A 456 12.79 17.41 -7.86
C PRO A 456 12.84 16.54 -9.12
N PHE A 457 12.46 15.26 -9.05
CA PHE A 457 12.40 14.35 -10.20
C PHE A 457 11.47 14.90 -11.28
N PHE A 458 10.22 15.18 -10.93
CA PHE A 458 9.26 15.74 -11.89
C PHE A 458 9.67 17.14 -12.35
N GLU A 459 10.25 17.97 -11.48
CA GLU A 459 10.75 19.28 -11.87
C GLU A 459 11.91 19.22 -12.89
N LYS A 460 12.83 18.27 -12.74
CA LYS A 460 13.91 18.03 -13.72
C LYS A 460 13.34 17.67 -15.08
N TYR A 461 12.50 16.64 -15.15
CA TYR A 461 12.08 16.07 -16.43
C TYR A 461 10.96 16.87 -17.11
N LEU A 462 10.08 17.53 -16.34
CA LEU A 462 8.99 18.33 -16.90
C LEU A 462 9.36 19.80 -17.07
N LYS A 463 10.17 20.37 -16.18
CA LYS A 463 10.46 21.82 -16.18
C LYS A 463 11.91 22.16 -16.47
N GLY A 464 12.81 21.18 -16.54
CA GLY A 464 14.24 21.41 -16.77
C GLY A 464 14.94 22.07 -15.58
N LYS A 465 14.37 22.00 -14.38
CA LYS A 465 14.98 22.57 -13.18
C LYS A 465 16.11 21.66 -12.66
N PRO A 466 17.18 22.23 -12.08
CA PRO A 466 18.16 21.44 -11.33
C PRO A 466 17.56 20.98 -9.99
N GLY A 467 18.24 20.06 -9.31
CA GLY A 467 17.91 19.69 -7.92
C GLY A 467 17.69 18.19 -7.70
N PHE A 468 17.30 17.44 -8.74
CA PHE A 468 17.26 15.98 -8.65
C PHE A 468 18.66 15.40 -8.81
N ASP A 469 19.16 14.80 -7.73
CA ASP A 469 20.55 14.34 -7.58
C ASP A 469 20.67 12.84 -7.26
N LEU A 470 19.56 12.10 -7.29
CA LEU A 470 19.57 10.65 -7.13
C LEU A 470 20.22 10.01 -8.37
N LYS A 471 21.23 9.18 -8.14
CA LYS A 471 21.93 8.46 -9.21
C LYS A 471 21.24 7.16 -9.60
N ASP A 472 20.80 6.39 -8.60
CA ASP A 472 20.17 5.09 -8.81
C ASP A 472 19.14 4.83 -7.71
N VAL A 473 19.59 4.59 -6.47
CA VAL A 473 18.73 4.08 -5.40
C VAL A 473 18.80 4.94 -4.15
N ALA A 474 17.64 5.27 -3.58
CA ALA A 474 17.52 5.79 -2.23
C ALA A 474 16.75 4.78 -1.39
N SER A 475 17.30 4.39 -0.24
CA SER A 475 16.71 3.39 0.65
C SER A 475 16.68 3.92 2.06
N PHE A 476 15.60 3.74 2.79
CA PHE A 476 15.60 4.00 4.22
C PHE A 476 16.01 2.75 4.99
N ARG A 477 17.21 2.78 5.57
CA ARG A 477 17.69 1.70 6.43
C ARG A 477 17.04 1.78 7.80
N SER A 478 16.08 0.89 8.02
CA SER A 478 15.40 0.72 9.32
C SER A 478 16.34 0.15 10.39
N GLY A 479 15.98 0.27 11.67
CA GLY A 479 16.86 -0.07 12.80
C GLY A 479 17.86 1.04 13.12
N SER A 480 18.68 1.45 12.15
CA SER A 480 19.51 2.68 12.26
C SER A 480 18.75 3.96 11.92
N ASN A 481 17.61 3.83 11.25
CA ASN A 481 16.68 4.90 10.88
C ASN A 481 17.33 6.04 10.06
N GLN A 482 17.98 5.70 8.95
CA GLN A 482 18.68 6.67 8.08
C GLN A 482 18.37 6.44 6.60
N TRP A 483 18.36 7.52 5.82
CA TRP A 483 18.36 7.44 4.37
C TRP A 483 19.76 7.13 3.84
N GLU A 484 19.84 6.08 3.02
CA GLU A 484 21.02 5.60 2.34
C GLU A 484 20.87 5.81 0.84
N ARG A 485 22.01 5.99 0.15
CA ARG A 485 22.05 6.10 -1.32
C ARG A 485 23.01 5.07 -1.87
N TYR A 486 22.53 4.27 -2.82
CA TYR A 486 23.32 3.24 -3.47
C TYR A 486 23.42 3.47 -4.98
N ASP A 487 24.54 3.06 -5.56
CA ASP A 487 24.78 3.13 -7.01
C ASP A 487 24.19 1.92 -7.77
N ALA A 488 23.53 0.98 -7.07
CA ALA A 488 22.77 -0.15 -7.63
C ALA A 488 21.94 -0.81 -6.51
N TRP A 489 20.85 -1.49 -6.88
CA TRP A 489 20.09 -2.38 -5.99
C TRP A 489 20.08 -3.82 -6.51
N PRO A 490 20.39 -4.83 -5.68
CA PRO A 490 21.05 -4.72 -4.38
C PRO A 490 22.43 -4.02 -4.44
N PRO A 491 22.94 -3.46 -3.33
CA PRO A 491 24.26 -2.82 -3.31
C PRO A 491 25.39 -3.81 -3.63
N LYS A 492 26.34 -3.40 -4.50
CA LYS A 492 27.44 -4.27 -4.98
C LYS A 492 28.71 -4.23 -4.13
N SER A 493 28.83 -3.27 -3.22
CA SER A 493 30.03 -3.04 -2.41
C SER A 493 29.65 -2.74 -0.98
N GLY A 494 30.50 -3.14 -0.03
CA GLY A 494 30.29 -2.91 1.41
C GLY A 494 29.58 -4.06 2.13
N PHE A 495 28.97 -4.99 1.39
CA PHE A 495 28.25 -6.14 1.93
C PHE A 495 28.83 -7.46 1.44
N LYS A 496 28.76 -8.50 2.27
CA LYS A 496 29.24 -9.85 1.95
C LYS A 496 28.08 -10.85 2.02
N PRO A 497 28.01 -11.81 1.08
CA PRO A 497 27.08 -12.91 1.18
C PRO A 497 27.29 -13.69 2.49
N ALA A 498 26.20 -14.00 3.18
CA ALA A 498 26.19 -14.81 4.39
C ALA A 498 25.00 -15.76 4.39
N LYS A 499 25.14 -16.86 5.13
CA LYS A 499 24.09 -17.85 5.34
C LYS A 499 23.78 -17.95 6.82
N LEU A 500 22.53 -17.70 7.20
CA LEU A 500 22.07 -17.80 8.58
C LEU A 500 21.33 -19.12 8.75
N TYR A 501 22.02 -20.13 9.28
CA TYR A 501 21.55 -21.52 9.38
C TYR A 501 20.65 -21.75 10.59
N LEU A 502 19.58 -22.54 10.37
CA LEU A 502 18.65 -23.00 11.39
C LEU A 502 19.20 -24.27 12.07
N LYS A 503 19.30 -24.25 13.40
CA LYS A 503 19.92 -25.35 14.17
C LYS A 503 18.93 -26.14 15.02
N ALA A 504 19.28 -27.38 15.35
CA ALA A 504 18.49 -28.28 16.19
C ALA A 504 18.32 -27.83 17.66
N ASP A 505 19.20 -26.97 18.16
CA ASP A 505 19.09 -26.35 19.48
C ASP A 505 18.17 -25.11 19.50
N LYS A 506 17.40 -24.87 18.42
CA LYS A 506 16.61 -23.65 18.18
C LYS A 506 17.44 -22.38 18.06
N GLY A 507 18.76 -22.51 17.87
CA GLY A 507 19.64 -21.39 17.58
C GLY A 507 19.70 -21.04 16.09
N LEU A 508 20.18 -19.83 15.81
CA LEU A 508 20.67 -19.42 14.50
C LEU A 508 22.19 -19.24 14.52
N SER A 509 22.88 -19.52 13.40
CA SER A 509 24.32 -19.31 13.29
C SER A 509 24.75 -19.00 11.85
N PHE A 510 25.79 -18.18 11.70
CA PHE A 510 26.48 -18.00 10.42
C PHE A 510 27.45 -19.14 10.08
N THR A 511 27.65 -20.10 11.00
CA THR A 511 28.45 -21.30 10.79
C THR A 511 27.54 -22.44 10.33
N ALA A 512 27.95 -23.15 9.28
CA ALA A 512 27.20 -24.29 8.75
C ALA A 512 27.00 -25.38 9.82
N PRO A 513 25.87 -26.10 9.80
CA PRO A 513 25.61 -27.17 10.76
C PRO A 513 26.63 -28.31 10.62
N GLU A 514 27.09 -28.82 11.77
CA GLU A 514 27.90 -30.03 11.90
C GLU A 514 27.05 -31.13 12.58
N GLY A 515 27.44 -32.40 12.46
CA GLY A 515 26.77 -33.51 13.17
C GLY A 515 26.09 -34.52 12.27
N ALA A 516 24.95 -35.06 12.73
CA ALA A 516 24.24 -36.13 12.02
C ALA A 516 23.74 -35.65 10.64
N TYR A 517 23.85 -36.53 9.65
CA TYR A 517 23.68 -36.18 8.23
C TYR A 517 22.25 -35.75 7.86
N ASP A 518 21.25 -36.07 8.68
CA ASP A 518 19.82 -35.81 8.46
C ASP A 518 19.12 -35.21 9.70
N GLN A 519 19.88 -34.53 10.57
CA GLN A 519 19.35 -33.91 11.78
C GLN A 519 18.17 -32.96 11.52
N VAL A 520 17.10 -33.18 12.28
CA VAL A 520 15.90 -32.32 12.31
C VAL A 520 16.16 -31.11 13.19
N ALA A 521 15.88 -29.92 12.66
CA ALA A 521 15.94 -28.66 13.40
C ALA A 521 14.64 -28.40 14.18
N ALA A 522 13.50 -28.70 13.57
CA ALA A 522 12.19 -28.58 14.18
C ALA A 522 11.19 -29.55 13.55
N ALA A 523 10.18 -29.93 14.31
CA ALA A 523 8.97 -30.53 13.78
C ALA A 523 7.76 -29.95 14.51
N TYR A 524 6.66 -29.73 13.81
CA TYR A 524 5.40 -29.24 14.36
C TYR A 524 4.22 -29.84 13.59
N VAL A 525 3.04 -29.87 14.21
CA VAL A 525 1.81 -30.31 13.53
C VAL A 525 1.08 -29.07 13.05
N ALA A 526 0.92 -28.93 11.74
CA ALA A 526 0.09 -27.89 11.17
C ALA A 526 -1.33 -28.46 11.00
N ASP A 527 -2.32 -27.83 11.64
CA ASP A 527 -3.72 -28.24 11.60
C ASP A 527 -4.56 -27.18 10.88
N PRO A 528 -5.06 -27.45 9.66
CA PRO A 528 -5.92 -26.50 8.96
C PRO A 528 -7.23 -26.20 9.71
N ALA A 529 -7.64 -26.96 10.73
CA ALA A 529 -8.79 -26.64 11.57
C ALA A 529 -8.49 -25.54 12.61
N ASP A 530 -7.21 -25.31 12.94
CA ASP A 530 -6.74 -24.24 13.83
C ASP A 530 -5.52 -23.54 13.19
N PRO A 531 -5.71 -22.82 12.07
CA PRO A 531 -4.60 -22.18 11.36
C PRO A 531 -4.00 -21.02 12.17
N VAL A 532 -2.70 -20.76 12.00
CA VAL A 532 -2.02 -19.62 12.62
C VAL A 532 -2.64 -18.32 12.09
N PRO A 533 -3.18 -17.45 12.96
CA PRO A 533 -3.72 -16.18 12.52
C PRO A 533 -2.60 -15.24 12.06
N TYR A 534 -2.84 -14.46 10.99
CA TYR A 534 -1.81 -13.52 10.48
C TYR A 534 -1.62 -12.28 11.34
N ARG A 535 -2.60 -11.97 12.17
CA ARG A 535 -2.56 -10.91 13.18
C ARG A 535 -3.48 -11.26 14.34
N ALA A 536 -3.40 -10.51 15.43
CA ALA A 536 -4.22 -10.77 16.62
C ALA A 536 -5.73 -10.72 16.29
N ARG A 537 -6.46 -11.75 16.72
CA ARG A 537 -7.92 -11.84 16.57
C ARG A 537 -8.65 -10.93 17.58
N PRO A 538 -9.87 -10.42 17.27
CA PRO A 538 -10.62 -10.62 16.02
C PRO A 538 -10.06 -9.82 14.85
N ILE A 539 -10.23 -10.34 13.64
CA ILE A 539 -9.73 -9.78 12.39
C ILE A 539 -10.89 -9.10 11.65
N GLN A 540 -10.69 -7.82 11.32
CA GLN A 540 -11.60 -6.98 10.56
C GLN A 540 -11.55 -7.28 9.04
N ALA A 541 -12.55 -6.85 8.27
CA ALA A 541 -12.42 -6.76 6.81
C ALA A 541 -11.27 -5.81 6.43
N THR A 542 -10.73 -5.97 5.22
CA THR A 542 -9.47 -5.35 4.77
C THR A 542 -9.52 -3.82 4.92
N TYR A 543 -10.56 -3.19 4.39
CA TYR A 543 -10.69 -1.73 4.35
C TYR A 543 -11.81 -1.15 5.24
N GLU A 544 -12.36 -1.94 6.16
CA GLU A 544 -13.38 -1.42 7.06
C GLU A 544 -12.80 -0.38 8.03
N PRO A 545 -13.60 0.62 8.47
CA PRO A 545 -13.16 1.57 9.49
C PRO A 545 -12.66 0.86 10.76
N GLY A 546 -11.44 1.18 11.19
CA GLY A 546 -10.81 0.55 12.36
C GLY A 546 -10.05 -0.74 12.06
N SER A 547 -10.01 -1.20 10.81
CA SER A 547 -9.16 -2.32 10.40
C SER A 547 -7.68 -2.04 10.65
N LYS A 548 -7.00 -3.04 11.23
CA LYS A 548 -5.54 -3.02 11.43
C LYS A 548 -4.77 -3.55 10.21
N TRP A 549 -5.34 -3.44 9.01
CA TRP A 549 -4.73 -3.99 7.80
C TRP A 549 -3.42 -3.28 7.49
N ARG A 550 -3.45 -1.95 7.38
CA ARG A 550 -2.28 -1.14 7.01
C ARG A 550 -1.00 -1.41 7.84
N PRO A 551 -1.05 -1.54 9.18
CA PRO A 551 0.17 -1.77 9.97
C PRO A 551 0.55 -3.25 10.16
N TRP A 552 -0.18 -4.23 9.61
CA TRP A 552 -0.09 -5.63 10.08
C TRP A 552 1.32 -6.23 9.98
N LEU A 553 2.08 -5.89 8.94
CA LEU A 553 3.45 -6.38 8.77
C LEU A 553 4.42 -5.84 9.83
N ALA A 554 4.10 -4.71 10.46
CA ALA A 554 4.88 -4.12 11.54
C ALA A 554 4.28 -4.44 12.93
N GLU A 555 3.28 -5.33 13.03
CA GLU A 555 2.74 -5.76 14.32
C GLU A 555 3.64 -6.82 14.99
N ASP A 556 3.63 -6.80 16.32
CA ASP A 556 4.41 -7.68 17.17
C ASP A 556 4.04 -9.15 16.98
N GLN A 557 5.01 -9.98 16.59
CA GLN A 557 4.77 -11.42 16.36
C GLN A 557 4.57 -12.23 17.65
N ARG A 558 4.78 -11.65 18.84
CA ARG A 558 4.65 -12.39 20.11
C ARG A 558 3.27 -13.01 20.37
N PHE A 559 2.23 -12.53 19.70
CA PHE A 559 0.89 -13.09 19.83
C PHE A 559 0.81 -14.57 19.39
N VAL A 560 1.76 -15.07 18.61
CA VAL A 560 1.84 -16.48 18.20
C VAL A 560 2.88 -17.31 18.98
N THR A 561 3.69 -16.72 19.87
CA THR A 561 4.77 -17.42 20.61
C THR A 561 4.30 -18.63 21.43
N ILE A 562 3.04 -18.65 21.87
CA ILE A 562 2.48 -19.76 22.66
C ILE A 562 2.00 -20.94 21.78
N ARG A 563 1.93 -20.73 20.46
CA ARG A 563 1.49 -21.76 19.52
C ARG A 563 2.55 -22.83 19.34
N LYS A 564 2.11 -24.04 18.96
CA LYS A 564 2.98 -25.24 18.81
C LYS A 564 3.09 -25.72 17.37
N ASP A 565 2.41 -25.04 16.46
CA ASP A 565 2.32 -25.31 15.02
C ASP A 565 3.20 -24.36 14.20
N LEU A 566 4.28 -23.86 14.81
CA LEU A 566 5.35 -23.11 14.17
C LEU A 566 6.70 -23.44 14.83
N ALA A 567 7.78 -23.19 14.10
CA ALA A 567 9.14 -23.27 14.60
C ALA A 567 9.77 -21.89 14.70
N SER A 568 10.37 -21.57 15.84
CA SER A 568 11.13 -20.33 16.05
C SER A 568 12.59 -20.65 16.35
N PHE A 569 13.48 -19.89 15.72
CA PHE A 569 14.93 -19.97 15.88
C PHE A 569 15.47 -18.58 16.18
N SER A 570 16.47 -18.44 17.05
CA SER A 570 17.03 -17.13 17.36
C SER A 570 18.53 -17.17 17.62
N THR A 571 19.21 -16.06 17.34
CA THR A 571 20.56 -15.82 17.86
C THR A 571 20.50 -15.52 19.36
N PRO A 572 21.64 -15.62 20.08
CA PRO A 572 21.85 -14.81 21.28
C PRO A 572 21.69 -13.31 20.98
N ALA A 573 21.65 -12.49 22.03
CA ALA A 573 21.74 -11.04 21.85
C ALA A 573 23.02 -10.69 21.06
N LEU A 574 22.91 -9.80 20.09
CA LEU A 574 24.02 -9.42 19.23
C LEU A 574 25.03 -8.58 19.99
N ASP A 575 26.32 -8.89 19.85
CA ASP A 575 27.40 -8.14 20.50
C ASP A 575 27.80 -6.86 19.73
N ALA A 576 27.37 -6.76 18.47
CA ALA A 576 27.59 -5.65 17.55
C ALA A 576 26.41 -5.54 16.56
N ASP A 577 26.28 -4.38 15.92
CA ASP A 577 25.27 -4.16 14.89
C ASP A 577 25.49 -5.09 13.68
N VAL A 578 24.41 -5.58 13.09
CA VAL A 578 24.44 -6.36 11.85
C VAL A 578 23.47 -5.74 10.86
N THR A 579 23.99 -5.19 9.76
CA THR A 579 23.16 -4.67 8.69
C THR A 579 22.90 -5.75 7.64
N VAL A 580 21.63 -5.94 7.26
CA VAL A 580 21.17 -6.75 6.13
C VAL A 580 20.65 -5.81 5.05
N THR A 581 21.16 -5.94 3.83
CA THR A 581 20.71 -5.10 2.70
C THR A 581 20.55 -5.92 1.42
N GLY A 582 19.51 -5.63 0.63
CA GLY A 582 19.21 -6.31 -0.62
C GLY A 582 18.33 -7.55 -0.43
N ASN A 583 18.42 -8.50 -1.36
CA ASN A 583 17.55 -9.67 -1.38
C ASN A 583 17.79 -10.57 -0.16
N VAL A 584 16.70 -10.93 0.51
CA VAL A 584 16.65 -11.99 1.52
C VAL A 584 16.05 -13.23 0.84
N VAL A 585 16.71 -14.39 0.94
CA VAL A 585 16.24 -15.63 0.30
C VAL A 585 16.11 -16.71 1.36
N ALA A 586 14.95 -17.36 1.43
CA ALA A 586 14.79 -18.60 2.19
C ALA A 586 15.27 -19.78 1.34
N ASP A 587 16.17 -20.58 1.90
CA ASP A 587 16.64 -21.85 1.33
C ASP A 587 16.34 -22.94 2.38
N LEU A 588 15.10 -23.43 2.32
CA LEU A 588 14.47 -24.26 3.34
C LEU A 588 14.46 -25.72 2.90
N PHE A 589 15.07 -26.60 3.68
CA PHE A 589 14.90 -28.05 3.53
C PHE A 589 13.82 -28.53 4.48
N ALA A 590 12.68 -28.92 3.93
CA ALA A 590 11.50 -29.31 4.71
C ALA A 590 10.79 -30.55 4.16
N ALA A 591 10.00 -31.21 5.00
CA ALA A 591 9.14 -32.32 4.62
C ALA A 591 7.79 -32.21 5.35
N THR A 592 6.72 -32.57 4.66
CA THR A 592 5.37 -32.74 5.23
C THR A 592 5.00 -34.23 5.26
N THR A 593 4.19 -34.68 6.22
CA THR A 593 3.55 -36.01 6.13
C THR A 593 2.40 -36.04 5.11
N GLY A 594 1.94 -34.86 4.67
CA GLY A 594 0.93 -34.68 3.65
C GLY A 594 1.46 -34.79 2.22
N THR A 595 0.68 -34.27 1.27
CA THR A 595 1.01 -34.23 -0.16
C THR A 595 0.97 -32.82 -0.75
N ASP A 596 0.74 -31.81 0.07
CA ASP A 596 0.85 -30.38 -0.23
C ASP A 596 1.15 -29.67 1.11
N ALA A 597 1.73 -28.48 1.09
CA ALA A 597 1.98 -27.67 2.28
C ALA A 597 2.30 -26.24 1.86
N ASP A 598 1.95 -25.26 2.68
CA ASP A 598 2.48 -23.90 2.54
C ASP A 598 3.66 -23.73 3.50
N TRP A 599 4.67 -22.97 3.10
CA TRP A 599 5.87 -22.65 3.88
C TRP A 599 5.98 -21.13 4.02
N ILE A 600 5.74 -20.63 5.22
CA ILE A 600 5.91 -19.21 5.54
C ILE A 600 7.22 -19.08 6.30
N VAL A 601 8.09 -18.19 5.85
CA VAL A 601 9.35 -17.88 6.53
C VAL A 601 9.37 -16.39 6.84
N LYS A 602 9.72 -16.05 8.08
CA LYS A 602 9.84 -14.67 8.55
C LYS A 602 11.24 -14.43 9.10
N LEU A 603 11.86 -13.32 8.72
CA LEU A 603 13.04 -12.74 9.36
C LEU A 603 12.56 -11.63 10.31
N ILE A 604 12.93 -11.74 11.59
CA ILE A 604 12.40 -10.91 12.67
C ILE A 604 13.54 -10.27 13.44
N ASP A 605 13.40 -8.98 13.75
CA ASP A 605 14.21 -8.26 14.73
C ASP A 605 13.53 -8.33 16.11
N VAL A 606 14.23 -8.91 17.08
CA VAL A 606 13.76 -9.01 18.46
C VAL A 606 14.44 -7.94 19.30
N TYR A 607 13.63 -7.01 19.79
CA TYR A 607 14.10 -5.92 20.63
C TYR A 607 14.61 -6.42 22.00
N PRO A 608 15.55 -5.70 22.64
CA PRO A 608 15.99 -5.98 24.00
C PRO A 608 14.83 -5.98 25.00
N ASP A 609 14.99 -6.68 26.13
CA ASP A 609 14.00 -6.75 27.21
C ASP A 609 13.85 -5.42 27.98
N ASP A 610 14.83 -4.53 27.85
CA ASP A 610 14.82 -3.18 28.42
C ASP A 610 14.48 -2.08 27.39
N ALA A 611 14.02 -2.45 26.20
CA ALA A 611 13.67 -1.48 25.16
C ALA A 611 12.56 -0.51 25.62
N PRO A 612 12.71 0.81 25.39
CA PRO A 612 11.79 1.82 25.89
C PRO A 612 10.44 1.81 25.16
N GLY A 613 9.48 2.59 25.64
CA GLY A 613 8.21 2.82 24.93
C GLY A 613 7.28 1.59 24.85
N GLY A 614 7.51 0.57 25.69
CA GLY A 614 6.74 -0.68 25.63
C GLY A 614 7.24 -1.66 24.55
N MET A 615 8.43 -1.41 23.99
CA MET A 615 9.05 -2.24 22.96
C MET A 615 9.87 -3.41 23.51
N ALA A 616 9.90 -3.62 24.84
CA ALA A 616 10.57 -4.75 25.47
C ALA A 616 10.17 -6.06 24.79
N ASP A 617 11.15 -6.84 24.30
CA ASP A 617 10.98 -8.11 23.56
C ASP A 617 10.08 -8.04 22.31
N TYR A 618 9.83 -6.85 21.75
CA TYR A 618 9.03 -6.70 20.54
C TYR A 618 9.63 -7.51 19.37
N GLN A 619 8.78 -8.26 18.65
CA GLN A 619 9.20 -9.06 17.50
C GLN A 619 8.71 -8.41 16.21
N LEU A 620 9.57 -7.59 15.59
CA LEU A 620 9.27 -6.86 14.35
C LEU A 620 9.66 -7.71 13.14
N MET A 621 8.71 -8.00 12.24
CA MET A 621 9.03 -8.64 10.96
C MET A 621 9.77 -7.65 10.05
N ILE A 622 10.86 -8.11 9.45
CA ILE A 622 11.75 -7.34 8.57
C ILE A 622 11.63 -7.79 7.12
N ALA A 623 11.45 -9.10 6.91
CA ALA A 623 11.22 -9.70 5.60
C ALA A 623 10.47 -11.02 5.78
N GLU A 624 9.55 -11.32 4.89
CA GLU A 624 8.65 -12.44 5.05
C GLU A 624 8.05 -12.85 3.70
N GLU A 625 7.79 -14.14 3.53
CA GLU A 625 7.04 -14.62 2.38
C GLU A 625 6.47 -16.02 2.62
N ILE A 626 5.35 -16.29 1.96
CA ILE A 626 4.72 -17.61 1.84
C ILE A 626 5.09 -18.26 0.51
N PHE A 627 5.34 -19.56 0.53
CA PHE A 627 5.50 -20.39 -0.66
C PHE A 627 4.54 -21.57 -0.64
N ARG A 628 3.75 -21.74 -1.71
CA ARG A 628 2.81 -22.86 -1.82
C ARG A 628 3.44 -24.07 -2.49
N GLY A 629 3.61 -25.14 -1.71
CA GLY A 629 4.50 -26.27 -2.01
C GLY A 629 4.21 -27.02 -3.31
N ARG A 630 2.94 -27.17 -3.70
CA ARG A 630 2.57 -27.76 -5.01
C ARG A 630 3.24 -27.10 -6.22
N TYR A 631 3.68 -25.85 -6.11
CA TYR A 631 4.30 -25.09 -7.19
C TYR A 631 5.83 -25.19 -7.23
N LEU A 632 6.44 -26.00 -6.36
CA LEU A 632 7.89 -26.15 -6.25
C LEU A 632 8.60 -26.35 -7.60
N LYS A 633 8.04 -27.19 -8.49
CA LYS A 633 8.63 -27.48 -9.80
C LYS A 633 8.15 -26.54 -10.90
N SER A 634 6.94 -26.01 -10.78
CA SER A 634 6.31 -25.15 -11.77
C SER A 634 5.12 -24.43 -11.17
N PHE A 635 5.08 -23.10 -11.32
CA PHE A 635 3.92 -22.28 -10.98
C PHE A 635 2.72 -22.52 -11.92
N GLU A 636 2.94 -23.06 -13.13
CA GLU A 636 1.89 -23.34 -14.11
C GLU A 636 1.32 -24.76 -13.96
N HIS A 637 2.15 -25.72 -13.53
CA HIS A 637 1.80 -27.14 -13.45
C HIS A 637 2.05 -27.66 -12.04
N PRO A 638 1.07 -27.53 -11.12
CA PRO A 638 1.25 -27.99 -9.76
C PRO A 638 1.41 -29.52 -9.70
N GLU A 639 2.24 -29.99 -8.77
CA GLU A 639 2.48 -31.41 -8.50
C GLU A 639 2.39 -31.70 -6.99
N PRO A 640 1.95 -32.90 -6.57
CA PRO A 640 1.96 -33.26 -5.16
C PRO A 640 3.40 -33.36 -4.62
N LEU A 641 3.57 -32.91 -3.38
CA LEU A 641 4.74 -33.25 -2.58
C LEU A 641 4.71 -34.73 -2.22
N LYS A 642 5.89 -35.30 -1.98
CA LYS A 642 6.02 -36.69 -1.53
C LYS A 642 6.06 -36.74 0.00
N PRO A 643 5.14 -37.50 0.64
CA PRO A 643 5.10 -37.61 2.10
C PRO A 643 6.44 -38.02 2.71
N GLY A 644 6.93 -37.23 3.67
CA GLY A 644 8.15 -37.50 4.45
C GLY A 644 9.46 -37.36 3.69
N GLU A 645 9.47 -36.90 2.43
CA GLU A 645 10.69 -36.68 1.65
C GLU A 645 11.26 -35.27 1.92
N PRO A 646 12.50 -35.14 2.46
CA PRO A 646 13.17 -33.85 2.58
C PRO A 646 13.30 -33.19 1.20
N THR A 647 12.74 -32.00 1.08
CA THR A 647 12.61 -31.26 -0.18
C THR A 647 13.14 -29.84 0.02
N GLU A 648 13.89 -29.34 -0.95
CA GLU A 648 14.43 -27.98 -0.97
C GLU A 648 13.38 -27.00 -1.52
N PHE A 649 13.07 -25.95 -0.77
CA PHE A 649 12.24 -24.82 -1.15
C PHE A 649 13.09 -23.56 -1.11
N LYS A 650 13.38 -22.98 -2.28
CA LYS A 650 14.22 -21.80 -2.40
C LYS A 650 13.46 -20.65 -3.05
N TYR A 651 13.19 -19.58 -2.29
CA TYR A 651 12.38 -18.45 -2.74
C TYR A 651 12.77 -17.13 -2.04
N SER A 652 12.50 -16.02 -2.72
CA SER A 652 12.77 -14.67 -2.23
C SER A 652 11.80 -14.29 -1.12
N LEU A 653 12.29 -13.66 -0.06
CA LEU A 653 11.49 -12.93 0.95
C LEU A 653 11.43 -11.42 0.65
N ASN A 654 11.73 -11.05 -0.60
CA ASN A 654 11.90 -9.68 -1.08
C ASN A 654 13.17 -9.00 -0.53
N GLY A 655 13.41 -7.75 -0.95
CA GLY A 655 14.56 -6.97 -0.50
C GLY A 655 14.31 -6.28 0.83
N ALA A 656 15.34 -6.17 1.68
CA ALA A 656 15.33 -5.42 2.93
C ALA A 656 16.51 -4.44 3.02
N ASP A 657 16.40 -3.41 3.86
CA ASP A 657 17.54 -2.60 4.33
C ASP A 657 17.33 -2.30 5.82
N HIS A 658 18.00 -3.09 6.65
CA HIS A 658 17.76 -3.08 8.09
C HIS A 658 19.05 -3.31 8.88
N THR A 659 19.22 -2.57 9.98
CA THR A 659 20.29 -2.82 10.95
C THR A 659 19.70 -3.44 12.22
N PHE A 660 20.01 -4.70 12.46
CA PHE A 660 19.80 -5.32 13.76
C PHE A 660 20.82 -4.72 14.73
N LEU A 661 20.36 -3.93 15.70
CA LEU A 661 21.25 -3.22 16.62
C LEU A 661 21.87 -4.17 17.64
N LYS A 662 23.03 -3.79 18.18
CA LYS A 662 23.61 -4.44 19.36
C LYS A 662 22.57 -4.59 20.47
N GLY A 663 22.51 -5.78 21.08
CA GLY A 663 21.54 -6.13 22.12
C GLY A 663 20.23 -6.74 21.58
N HIS A 664 19.88 -6.49 20.32
CA HIS A 664 18.77 -7.17 19.66
C HIS A 664 19.12 -8.63 19.37
N LYS A 665 18.15 -9.42 18.92
CA LYS A 665 18.38 -10.78 18.38
C LYS A 665 17.82 -10.86 16.97
N VAL A 666 18.48 -11.65 16.13
CA VAL A 666 17.88 -12.08 14.86
C VAL A 666 17.04 -13.32 15.15
N MET A 667 15.80 -13.33 14.67
CA MET A 667 14.89 -14.47 14.78
C MET A 667 14.43 -14.90 13.38
N VAL A 668 14.24 -16.21 13.22
CA VAL A 668 13.58 -16.80 12.05
C VAL A 668 12.42 -17.66 12.53
N GLU A 669 11.24 -17.40 12.00
CA GLU A 669 10.05 -18.24 12.21
C GLU A 669 9.69 -18.99 10.93
N VAL A 670 9.25 -20.24 11.09
CA VAL A 670 8.71 -21.08 10.02
C VAL A 670 7.35 -21.63 10.44
N GLN A 671 6.32 -21.41 9.63
CA GLN A 671 4.95 -21.89 9.88
C GLN A 671 4.28 -22.32 8.57
N SER A 672 3.11 -22.96 8.64
CA SER A 672 2.43 -23.53 7.46
C SER A 672 0.98 -23.07 7.24
N SER A 673 0.57 -22.01 7.93
CA SER A 673 -0.66 -21.27 7.65
C SER A 673 -0.50 -19.80 8.05
N TRP A 674 -1.25 -18.90 7.42
CA TRP A 674 -1.21 -17.46 7.73
C TRP A 674 -2.57 -16.81 7.47
N PHE A 675 -3.52 -17.17 8.31
CA PHE A 675 -4.95 -17.10 8.02
C PHE A 675 -5.65 -15.93 8.73
N PRO A 676 -6.74 -15.36 8.20
CA PRO A 676 -7.35 -15.58 6.88
C PRO A 676 -6.76 -14.69 5.78
N LEU A 677 -5.56 -14.11 5.97
CA LEU A 677 -4.92 -13.37 4.87
C LEU A 677 -4.73 -14.30 3.69
N TYR A 678 -4.10 -15.46 3.89
CA TYR A 678 -3.99 -16.50 2.88
C TYR A 678 -4.98 -17.63 3.12
N ASP A 679 -5.53 -18.19 2.04
CA ASP A 679 -6.37 -19.38 2.13
C ASP A 679 -5.58 -20.58 2.67
N ARG A 680 -6.25 -21.46 3.41
CA ARG A 680 -5.59 -22.63 4.00
C ARG A 680 -5.19 -23.61 2.91
N ASN A 681 -3.92 -24.02 2.89
CA ASN A 681 -3.53 -25.25 2.20
C ASN A 681 -4.22 -26.45 2.88
N PRO A 682 -4.91 -27.34 2.14
CA PRO A 682 -5.53 -28.53 2.73
C PRO A 682 -4.53 -29.53 3.31
N GLN A 683 -3.25 -29.39 2.96
CA GLN A 683 -2.14 -30.32 3.22
C GLN A 683 -2.28 -31.69 2.53
N THR A 684 -3.34 -31.83 1.74
CA THR A 684 -3.52 -32.90 0.77
C THR A 684 -3.64 -32.30 -0.62
N TYR A 685 -2.95 -32.91 -1.58
CA TYR A 685 -3.02 -32.47 -2.96
C TYR A 685 -4.43 -32.68 -3.52
N VAL A 686 -5.06 -31.55 -3.88
CA VAL A 686 -6.31 -31.47 -4.64
C VAL A 686 -6.07 -30.71 -5.93
N GLU A 687 -6.87 -30.96 -6.96
CA GLU A 687 -6.72 -30.28 -8.25
C GLU A 687 -6.83 -28.74 -8.11
N ASN A 688 -7.74 -28.26 -7.27
CA ASN A 688 -7.97 -26.84 -7.04
C ASN A 688 -8.35 -26.57 -5.57
N ILE A 689 -7.49 -25.82 -4.87
CA ILE A 689 -7.66 -25.48 -3.45
C ILE A 689 -8.90 -24.59 -3.22
N MET A 690 -9.21 -23.72 -4.19
CA MET A 690 -10.37 -22.80 -4.11
C MET A 690 -11.70 -23.54 -3.92
N THR A 691 -11.75 -24.81 -4.31
CA THR A 691 -12.92 -25.69 -4.24
C THR A 691 -12.68 -26.93 -3.38
N ALA A 692 -11.63 -26.96 -2.57
CA ALA A 692 -11.24 -28.14 -1.78
C ALA A 692 -12.39 -28.57 -0.84
N PRO A 693 -12.82 -29.85 -0.85
CA PRO A 693 -13.87 -30.30 0.05
C PRO A 693 -13.37 -30.31 1.51
N PRO A 694 -14.26 -30.21 2.52
CA PRO A 694 -13.87 -30.25 3.92
C PRO A 694 -12.99 -31.46 4.29
N SER A 695 -13.20 -32.62 3.65
CA SER A 695 -12.44 -33.85 3.90
C SER A 695 -11.00 -33.83 3.36
N ALA A 696 -10.61 -32.82 2.57
CA ALA A 696 -9.25 -32.64 2.10
C ALA A 696 -8.34 -32.00 3.17
N TYR A 697 -8.91 -31.21 4.08
CA TYR A 697 -8.15 -30.52 5.11
C TYR A 697 -7.73 -31.51 6.21
N LYS A 698 -6.43 -31.77 6.33
CA LYS A 698 -5.89 -32.73 7.31
C LYS A 698 -4.74 -32.11 8.06
N ALA A 699 -4.65 -32.38 9.35
CA ALA A 699 -3.46 -32.08 10.13
C ALA A 699 -2.31 -32.98 9.68
N GLU A 700 -1.14 -32.38 9.44
CA GLU A 700 0.07 -33.05 8.96
C GLU A 700 1.26 -32.56 9.79
N THR A 701 2.30 -33.39 9.88
CA THR A 701 3.54 -33.06 10.58
C THR A 701 4.52 -32.46 9.60
N GLU A 702 4.94 -31.24 9.89
CA GLU A 702 5.92 -30.47 9.15
C GLU A 702 7.27 -30.59 9.84
N THR A 703 8.31 -30.88 9.07
CA THR A 703 9.67 -31.14 9.55
C THR A 703 10.64 -30.22 8.84
N ILE A 704 11.40 -29.43 9.60
CA ILE A 704 12.47 -28.55 9.12
C ILE A 704 13.81 -29.19 9.44
N TYR A 705 14.68 -29.33 8.44
CA TYR A 705 16.01 -29.93 8.61
C TYR A 705 17.07 -28.85 8.86
N GLY A 706 18.09 -29.19 9.64
CA GLY A 706 19.22 -28.31 9.95
C GLY A 706 20.50 -29.11 10.09
N SER A 707 20.87 -29.80 9.02
CA SER A 707 21.95 -30.80 8.99
C SER A 707 22.97 -30.49 7.89
N PRO A 708 24.17 -31.11 7.87
CA PRO A 708 25.14 -30.90 6.80
C PRO A 708 24.61 -31.24 5.40
N LYS A 709 23.70 -32.22 5.27
CA LYS A 709 23.08 -32.60 3.98
C LYS A 709 21.92 -31.70 3.60
N TYR A 710 21.14 -31.26 4.59
CA TYR A 710 19.94 -30.45 4.43
C TYR A 710 20.03 -29.20 5.31
N PRO A 711 20.87 -28.22 4.94
CA PRO A 711 21.17 -27.09 5.79
C PRO A 711 20.16 -25.96 5.57
N SER A 712 18.98 -25.99 6.19
CA SER A 712 18.04 -24.86 6.05
C SER A 712 18.66 -23.55 6.55
N HIS A 713 18.54 -22.49 5.75
CA HIS A 713 19.13 -21.19 6.05
C HIS A 713 18.44 -20.04 5.33
N LEU A 714 18.73 -18.81 5.77
CA LEU A 714 18.52 -17.61 4.97
C LEU A 714 19.82 -17.20 4.28
N GLU A 715 19.75 -16.89 2.99
CA GLU A 715 20.84 -16.22 2.26
C GLU A 715 20.64 -14.69 2.36
N LEU A 716 21.68 -13.99 2.84
CA LEU A 716 21.67 -12.57 3.17
C LEU A 716 22.92 -11.88 2.58
N ASN A 717 22.88 -10.57 2.38
CA ASN A 717 24.08 -9.76 2.25
C ASN A 717 24.25 -8.89 3.49
N ILE A 718 25.37 -9.04 4.20
CA ILE A 718 25.57 -8.43 5.51
C ILE A 718 26.79 -7.50 5.58
N GLN A 719 26.71 -6.55 6.49
CA GLN A 719 27.82 -5.75 7.01
C GLN A 719 27.83 -5.87 8.54
N GLN A 720 29.01 -6.09 9.13
CA GLN A 720 29.26 -6.22 10.57
C GLN A 720 30.41 -5.32 10.99
#